data_AF-A0AAW2CNX3-F1
#
_entry.id   AF-A0AAW2CNX3-F1
#
_cell.length_a   1.000
_cell.length_b   1.000
_cell.length_c   1.000
_cell.angle_alpha   90.00
_cell.angle_beta   90.00
_cell.angle_gamma   90.00
#
_symmetry.space_group_name_H-M   'P 1'
#
loop_
_entity.id
_entity.type
_entity.pdbx_description
1 polymer ?
#
loop_
_entity_poly.entity_id
_entity_poly.type
_entity_poly.pdbx_seq_one_letter_code
_entity_poly.pdbx_strand_id
1 'polypeptide(L)'
;MQKPQQPIEFALKETSPKIGAGAATGDKLSCTYDLVEQMQYLYVRVVKAKDLPGKDITGSCDPYVEVKLGNYKGVTKHFEKTSKPEWNQVFAFSKERIQASVLEVVLKDHDVVLDDFMGRIMFELNDIPKRVPPDSPLAPQWYRLEDRKGDKVKGELMLAVWMGTQADEAFPDAWHSDAATVGTERVALIRSKVYLSPKLWYVRVNVIEAQDLVPSDKTRYPEVFVKAILGNQALRTRTSQIKGINPMWNEDLLFVVAEPFEEHLILTVEDRVGSNKDEILGKCVIPLHNIQRRLDHKPVNTRWFNLEKHTIVEGEQKKETKFASRIHLRLCLDGGYHVLDESTHYSSDLRPTAKQLWKSSIGVLELGVISAHGLMPMKTKDGRGTTDAYCVAKYGQKWVRTRTIVDSFIPKWNEQYIWEVFDPCTVLTIGVFDNGHIHGGEKDSRIGKVRIRLSTLETDRVYTHSYPLLVLHHPSGVKKMGEIQLAVRFSCSSLINMLYIYSHPLLPKMHYIHPLSVIQLDSLRHQAMQIVSMRLNRAEPPLRKEVVEYMLDVDSHMWSMRRSKANFFRIMGVLSGLIAVGKWFDSICHWKNPLTTVLIHILFIILVLYPELILPTIFLYLFFIGIWNYRWRARHPPHMDTRLSHADVLHPDELDEEFDTFPTSKPSDTVRMRYDRLRSIAGRVQTVVGDMATQGERFQSLLSWRDPRATTLFVTFCFIAAIVLYVTPFQVIALLIGLYVLRHPRFRHKLPSVPLNFFRRLPARSDSML
;
A
#
# COMPACT_ATOMS: atom_id res chain seq x y z
N MET A 1 -29.94 -15.32 -17.82
CA MET A 1 -29.02 -14.56 -18.68
C MET A 1 -27.61 -15.04 -18.40
N GLN A 2 -26.98 -15.73 -19.35
CA GLN A 2 -25.54 -16.03 -19.27
C GLN A 2 -24.78 -14.71 -19.15
N LYS A 3 -23.86 -14.62 -18.18
CA LYS A 3 -22.91 -13.50 -18.12
C LYS A 3 -22.15 -13.46 -19.45
N PRO A 4 -22.15 -12.34 -20.20
CA PRO A 4 -21.33 -12.23 -21.39
C PRO A 4 -19.86 -12.43 -21.00
N GLN A 5 -19.21 -13.43 -21.60
CA GLN A 5 -17.83 -13.83 -21.29
C GLN A 5 -16.87 -12.66 -21.57
N GLN A 6 -15.95 -12.38 -20.64
CA GLN A 6 -14.83 -11.46 -20.85
C GLN A 6 -13.97 -11.95 -22.03
N PRO A 7 -13.23 -11.07 -22.72
CA PRO A 7 -12.22 -11.52 -23.68
C PRO A 7 -11.24 -12.44 -22.95
N ILE A 8 -11.01 -13.64 -23.49
CA ILE A 8 -10.17 -14.69 -22.88
C ILE A 8 -8.76 -14.17 -22.52
N GLU A 9 -8.31 -13.13 -23.22
CA GLU A 9 -7.01 -12.50 -23.04
C GLU A 9 -6.81 -11.81 -21.68
N PHE A 10 -7.88 -11.31 -21.03
CA PHE A 10 -7.80 -10.59 -19.76
C PHE A 10 -8.29 -11.41 -18.56
N ALA A 11 -8.59 -12.69 -18.77
CA ALA A 11 -9.10 -13.57 -17.72
C ALA A 11 -7.96 -14.02 -16.79
N LEU A 12 -8.27 -14.13 -15.50
CA LEU A 12 -7.41 -14.76 -14.49
C LEU A 12 -7.24 -16.26 -14.80
N LYS A 13 -6.01 -16.75 -14.79
CA LYS A 13 -5.69 -18.18 -15.05
C LYS A 13 -5.18 -18.83 -13.78
N GLU A 14 -5.79 -19.95 -13.37
CA GLU A 14 -5.23 -20.79 -12.30
C GLU A 14 -3.95 -21.47 -12.80
N THR A 15 -2.95 -21.54 -11.94
CA THR A 15 -1.63 -22.12 -12.26
C THR A 15 -1.26 -23.16 -11.22
N SER A 16 -0.45 -24.14 -11.62
CA SER A 16 0.04 -25.20 -10.74
C SER A 16 1.59 -25.18 -10.67
N PRO A 17 2.19 -24.13 -10.07
CA PRO A 17 3.64 -24.05 -9.91
C PRO A 17 4.15 -25.17 -8.98
N LYS A 18 5.43 -25.53 -9.10
CA LYS A 18 6.05 -26.57 -8.26
C LYS A 18 6.41 -26.02 -6.88
N ILE A 19 5.38 -25.70 -6.10
CA ILE A 19 5.49 -25.14 -4.76
C ILE A 19 5.35 -26.24 -3.69
N GLY A 20 5.97 -26.04 -2.53
CA GLY A 20 5.93 -27.01 -1.42
C GLY A 20 4.55 -27.13 -0.76
N ALA A 21 3.69 -26.13 -0.94
CA ALA A 21 2.32 -26.11 -0.40
C ALA A 21 1.42 -27.13 -1.12
N GLY A 22 1.42 -28.37 -0.63
CA GLY A 22 0.61 -29.47 -1.17
C GLY A 22 1.10 -30.87 -0.82
N ALA A 23 2.35 -31.02 -0.34
CA ALA A 23 2.85 -32.31 0.15
C ALA A 23 2.30 -32.58 1.57
N ALA A 24 1.33 -33.48 1.67
CA ALA A 24 0.72 -33.93 2.92
C ALA A 24 1.70 -34.77 3.78
N THR A 25 2.73 -34.13 4.34
CA THR A 25 3.59 -34.73 5.37
C THR A 25 3.42 -33.95 6.68
N GLY A 26 3.12 -34.70 7.75
CA GLY A 26 2.49 -34.23 8.99
C GLY A 26 3.31 -33.37 9.93
N ASP A 27 4.46 -32.83 9.52
CA ASP A 27 5.25 -31.92 10.35
C ASP A 27 4.95 -30.46 9.98
N LYS A 28 3.91 -29.95 10.64
CA LYS A 28 3.39 -28.57 10.54
C LYS A 28 4.29 -27.54 11.25
N LEU A 29 5.60 -27.65 11.10
CA LEU A 29 6.57 -26.62 11.49
C LEU A 29 7.02 -25.87 10.23
N SER A 30 6.23 -24.86 9.88
CA SER A 30 6.55 -23.72 9.00
C SER A 30 7.81 -23.83 8.12
N CYS A 31 7.70 -24.46 6.95
CA CYS A 31 8.63 -24.11 5.87
C CYS A 31 8.29 -22.68 5.43
N THR A 32 9.15 -21.72 5.76
CA THR A 32 8.98 -20.27 5.51
C THR A 32 8.88 -19.88 4.02
N TYR A 33 9.03 -20.84 3.10
CA TYR A 33 9.13 -20.65 1.65
C TYR A 33 8.33 -21.69 0.83
N ASP A 34 7.17 -22.13 1.31
CA ASP A 34 6.34 -23.16 0.65
C ASP A 34 5.42 -22.63 -0.46
N LEU A 35 5.29 -21.31 -0.66
CA LEU A 35 4.48 -20.67 -1.71
C LEU A 35 5.27 -20.32 -2.97
N VAL A 36 6.57 -20.63 -3.01
CA VAL A 36 7.45 -20.36 -4.15
C VAL A 36 8.20 -21.62 -4.56
N GLU A 37 8.70 -21.64 -5.80
CA GLU A 37 9.50 -22.77 -6.28
C GLU A 37 10.90 -22.69 -5.66
N GLN A 38 11.38 -23.79 -5.07
CA GLN A 38 12.70 -23.83 -4.44
C GLN A 38 13.80 -23.68 -5.51
N MET A 39 14.60 -22.63 -5.38
CA MET A 39 15.74 -22.34 -6.24
C MET A 39 17.03 -22.68 -5.49
N GLN A 40 18.01 -23.26 -6.20
CA GLN A 40 19.29 -23.64 -5.62
C GLN A 40 20.38 -22.67 -6.07
N TYR A 41 21.24 -22.27 -5.14
CA TYR A 41 22.32 -21.33 -5.37
C TYR A 41 23.63 -21.85 -4.77
N LEU A 42 24.74 -21.57 -5.46
CA LEU A 42 26.07 -21.63 -4.87
C LEU A 42 26.39 -20.28 -4.24
N TYR A 43 26.56 -20.24 -2.93
CA TYR A 43 26.95 -19.05 -2.20
C TYR A 43 28.46 -19.03 -1.94
N VAL A 44 29.06 -17.86 -2.13
CA VAL A 44 30.46 -17.58 -1.84
C VAL A 44 30.52 -16.30 -1.02
N ARG A 45 30.85 -16.42 0.26
CA ARG A 45 31.06 -15.27 1.15
C ARG A 45 32.55 -14.96 1.25
N VAL A 46 32.94 -13.80 0.72
CA VAL A 46 34.29 -13.24 0.84
C VAL A 46 34.32 -12.31 2.04
N VAL A 47 35.00 -12.72 3.12
CA VAL A 47 34.97 -11.97 4.38
C VAL A 47 36.12 -10.97 4.43
N LYS A 48 37.36 -11.45 4.48
CA LYS A 48 38.57 -10.62 4.62
C LYS A 48 39.83 -11.36 4.21
N ALA A 49 40.92 -10.63 3.98
CA ALA A 49 42.24 -11.20 3.73
C ALA A 49 43.28 -10.71 4.76
N LYS A 50 44.38 -11.44 4.91
CA LYS A 50 45.55 -11.06 5.70
C LYS A 50 46.84 -11.55 5.06
N ASP A 51 47.96 -11.01 5.55
CA ASP A 51 49.32 -11.40 5.18
C ASP A 51 49.61 -11.30 3.67
N LEU A 52 48.97 -10.33 2.99
CA LEU A 52 49.10 -10.14 1.55
C LEU A 52 50.55 -9.75 1.13
N PRO A 53 51.01 -10.21 -0.04
CA PRO A 53 52.31 -9.81 -0.57
C PRO A 53 52.28 -8.33 -0.97
N GLY A 54 53.11 -7.50 -0.32
CA GLY A 54 53.29 -6.10 -0.73
C GLY A 54 54.14 -6.04 -2.00
N LYS A 55 53.53 -5.68 -3.12
CA LYS A 55 54.23 -5.34 -4.36
C LYS A 55 54.03 -3.85 -4.59
N ASP A 56 54.86 -3.04 -3.93
CA ASP A 56 55.20 -1.70 -4.41
C ASP A 56 56.22 -1.04 -3.49
N ILE A 57 56.99 -0.11 -4.05
CA ILE A 57 58.04 0.67 -3.38
C ILE A 57 57.47 1.50 -2.20
N THR A 58 56.14 1.72 -2.20
CA THR A 58 55.36 2.44 -1.17
C THR A 58 54.69 1.52 -0.13
N GLY A 59 54.71 0.19 -0.34
CA GLY A 59 54.16 -0.80 0.59
C GLY A 59 52.63 -0.88 0.67
N SER A 60 51.90 -0.34 -0.31
CA SER A 60 50.44 -0.29 -0.30
C SER A 60 49.82 -1.04 -1.48
N CYS A 61 49.03 -2.08 -1.22
CA CYS A 61 48.21 -2.77 -2.22
C CYS A 61 46.77 -2.26 -2.16
N ASP A 62 46.08 -2.30 -3.29
CA ASP A 62 44.68 -1.97 -3.51
C ASP A 62 43.84 -3.25 -3.79
N PRO A 63 43.76 -4.20 -2.83
CA PRO A 63 43.28 -5.55 -3.11
C PRO A 63 41.78 -5.61 -3.40
N TYR A 64 41.40 -6.49 -4.32
CA TYR A 64 40.03 -6.92 -4.58
C TYR A 64 39.95 -8.41 -4.92
N VAL A 65 38.78 -9.01 -4.72
CA VAL A 65 38.53 -10.43 -4.98
C VAL A 65 37.60 -10.59 -6.18
N GLU A 66 38.02 -11.44 -7.12
CA GLU A 66 37.26 -11.90 -8.26
C GLU A 66 36.78 -13.34 -8.01
N VAL A 67 35.46 -13.53 -7.98
CA VAL A 67 34.82 -14.85 -7.86
C VAL A 67 34.31 -15.26 -9.23
N LYS A 68 34.86 -16.34 -9.78
CA LYS A 68 34.59 -16.82 -11.14
C LYS A 68 34.01 -18.23 -11.13
N LEU A 69 32.91 -18.41 -11.85
CA LEU A 69 32.27 -19.70 -12.04
C LEU A 69 31.86 -19.85 -13.51
N GLY A 70 32.69 -20.56 -14.28
CA GLY A 70 32.53 -20.65 -15.74
C GLY A 70 32.60 -19.27 -16.39
N ASN A 71 31.51 -18.86 -17.03
CA ASN A 71 31.37 -17.56 -17.70
C ASN A 71 30.93 -16.42 -16.77
N TYR A 72 30.53 -16.72 -15.54
CA TYR A 72 30.09 -15.72 -14.58
C TYR A 72 31.27 -15.23 -13.74
N LYS A 73 31.36 -13.91 -13.59
CA LYS A 73 32.40 -13.23 -12.83
C LYS A 73 31.77 -12.17 -11.93
N GLY A 74 31.95 -12.32 -10.62
CA GLY A 74 31.62 -11.32 -9.61
C GLY A 74 32.90 -10.71 -9.05
N VAL A 75 32.90 -9.41 -8.76
CA VAL A 75 34.08 -8.70 -8.25
C VAL A 75 33.70 -7.89 -7.01
N THR A 76 34.54 -7.90 -5.97
CA THR A 76 34.37 -7.03 -4.80
C THR A 76 34.81 -5.60 -5.10
N LYS A 77 34.47 -4.65 -4.22
CA LYS A 77 35.14 -3.33 -4.24
C LYS A 77 36.62 -3.49 -3.91
N HIS A 78 37.50 -2.68 -4.50
CA HIS A 78 38.89 -2.57 -4.06
C HIS A 78 38.97 -1.67 -2.82
N PHE A 79 40.00 -1.87 -2.00
CA PHE A 79 40.32 -0.98 -0.89
C PHE A 79 41.67 -0.35 -1.12
N GLU A 80 41.75 0.98 -1.14
CA GLU A 80 43.03 1.67 -1.30
C GLU A 80 43.96 1.41 -0.10
N LYS A 81 45.19 1.02 -0.38
CA LYS A 81 46.33 1.00 0.52
C LYS A 81 46.15 0.17 1.79
N THR A 82 45.55 -1.02 1.67
CA THR A 82 45.35 -1.92 2.82
C THR A 82 45.84 -3.33 2.58
N SER A 83 46.64 -3.86 3.50
CA SER A 83 47.08 -5.26 3.53
C SER A 83 46.13 -6.18 4.32
N LYS A 84 45.05 -5.61 4.88
CA LYS A 84 44.02 -6.32 5.67
C LYS A 84 42.61 -5.87 5.25
N PRO A 85 42.21 -6.09 3.98
CA PRO A 85 40.88 -5.71 3.50
C PRO A 85 39.78 -6.56 4.16
N GLU A 86 38.64 -5.94 4.49
CA GLU A 86 37.42 -6.62 4.95
C GLU A 86 36.23 -6.26 4.03
N TRP A 87 35.82 -7.20 3.17
CA TRP A 87 34.76 -6.96 2.19
C TRP A 87 33.37 -7.32 2.69
N ASN A 88 33.25 -8.44 3.44
CA ASN A 88 31.95 -8.98 3.88
C ASN A 88 30.91 -9.10 2.75
N GLN A 89 31.33 -9.51 1.55
CA GLN A 89 30.47 -9.57 0.37
C GLN A 89 30.09 -11.02 0.05
N VAL A 90 28.82 -11.25 -0.27
CA VAL A 90 28.31 -12.57 -0.67
C VAL A 90 27.99 -12.56 -2.16
N PHE A 91 28.33 -13.64 -2.85
CA PHE A 91 27.96 -13.92 -4.24
C PHE A 91 27.07 -15.16 -4.27
N ALA A 92 26.02 -15.14 -5.08
CA ALA A 92 25.07 -16.21 -5.27
C ALA A 92 24.98 -16.54 -6.77
N PHE A 93 25.40 -17.75 -7.14
CA PHE A 93 25.33 -18.26 -8.50
C PHE A 93 24.15 -19.22 -8.62
N SER A 94 23.21 -18.93 -9.52
CA SER A 94 22.06 -19.82 -9.74
C SER A 94 22.52 -21.18 -10.27
N LYS A 95 22.07 -22.27 -9.64
CA LYS A 95 22.42 -23.64 -10.04
C LYS A 95 22.08 -23.94 -11.50
N GLU A 96 20.97 -23.40 -12.01
CA GLU A 96 20.53 -23.56 -13.40
C GLU A 96 21.55 -23.00 -14.42
N ARG A 97 22.43 -22.09 -13.97
CA ARG A 97 23.45 -21.43 -14.80
C ARG A 97 24.86 -21.94 -14.55
N ILE A 98 25.05 -22.90 -13.65
CA ILE A 98 26.38 -23.47 -13.38
C ILE A 98 26.80 -24.33 -14.58
N GLN A 99 27.80 -23.84 -15.32
CA GLN A 99 28.35 -24.51 -16.51
C GLN A 99 29.74 -25.12 -16.26
N ALA A 100 30.30 -24.96 -15.06
CA ALA A 100 31.63 -25.42 -14.68
C ALA A 100 31.58 -26.27 -13.41
N SER A 101 32.56 -27.16 -13.23
CA SER A 101 32.70 -28.03 -12.06
C SER A 101 33.59 -27.43 -10.95
N VAL A 102 34.25 -26.31 -11.23
CA VAL A 102 35.21 -25.66 -10.31
C VAL A 102 34.84 -24.19 -10.14
N LEU A 103 34.82 -23.75 -8.89
CA LEU A 103 34.74 -22.34 -8.49
C LEU A 103 36.17 -21.80 -8.31
N GLU A 104 36.50 -20.69 -8.97
CA GLU A 104 37.80 -20.02 -8.85
C GLU A 104 37.63 -18.68 -8.13
N VAL A 105 38.34 -18.48 -7.03
CA VAL A 105 38.38 -17.23 -6.26
C VAL A 105 39.78 -16.64 -6.37
N VAL A 106 39.91 -15.51 -7.07
CA VAL A 106 41.20 -14.88 -7.38
C VAL A 106 41.33 -13.57 -6.61
N LEU A 107 42.43 -13.40 -5.89
CA LEU A 107 42.81 -12.13 -5.29
C LEU A 107 43.73 -11.36 -6.26
N LYS A 108 43.40 -10.09 -6.50
CA LYS A 108 44.13 -9.19 -7.38
C LYS A 108 44.41 -7.86 -6.71
N ASP A 109 45.45 -7.20 -7.18
CA ASP A 109 45.78 -5.82 -6.85
C ASP A 109 45.23 -4.89 -7.94
N HIS A 110 44.52 -3.82 -7.58
CA HIS A 110 43.98 -2.89 -8.57
C HIS A 110 45.06 -1.88 -8.96
N ASP A 111 45.44 -1.87 -10.25
CA ASP A 111 46.51 -1.02 -10.76
C ASP A 111 46.04 -0.19 -11.96
N VAL A 112 46.65 0.98 -12.14
CA VAL A 112 46.27 1.96 -13.19
C VAL A 112 46.47 1.40 -14.62
N VAL A 113 47.39 0.44 -14.79
CA VAL A 113 47.76 -0.10 -16.10
C VAL A 113 47.24 -1.52 -16.31
N LEU A 114 47.42 -2.42 -15.34
CA LEU A 114 47.01 -3.81 -15.43
C LEU A 114 46.96 -4.42 -14.03
N ASP A 115 45.80 -4.91 -13.63
CA ASP A 115 45.61 -5.51 -12.31
C ASP A 115 46.52 -6.73 -12.10
N ASP A 116 47.26 -6.72 -10.99
CA ASP A 116 48.29 -7.70 -10.67
C ASP A 116 47.70 -8.93 -9.97
N PHE A 117 48.07 -10.14 -10.41
CA PHE A 117 47.61 -11.39 -9.78
C PHE A 117 48.37 -11.63 -8.47
N MET A 118 47.64 -11.72 -7.34
CA MET A 118 48.24 -11.97 -6.02
C MET A 118 48.13 -13.44 -5.60
N GLY A 119 47.06 -14.14 -5.99
CA GLY A 119 46.85 -15.56 -5.69
C GLY A 119 45.43 -16.03 -5.97
N ARG A 120 45.18 -17.34 -5.92
CA ARG A 120 43.84 -17.92 -6.09
C ARG A 120 43.54 -19.08 -5.15
N ILE A 121 42.27 -19.43 -5.05
CA ILE A 121 41.73 -20.61 -4.36
C ILE A 121 40.70 -21.26 -5.30
N MET A 122 40.74 -22.59 -5.41
CA MET A 122 39.80 -23.36 -6.24
C MET A 122 38.99 -24.31 -5.36
N PHE A 123 37.70 -24.44 -5.64
CA PHE A 123 36.80 -25.41 -4.99
C PHE A 123 36.14 -26.30 -6.03
N GLU A 124 36.18 -27.62 -5.83
CA GLU A 124 35.37 -28.56 -6.59
C GLU A 124 33.92 -28.50 -6.10
N LEU A 125 32.97 -28.30 -7.01
CA LEU A 125 31.57 -28.10 -6.62
C LEU A 125 30.94 -29.32 -5.93
N ASN A 126 31.47 -30.53 -6.15
CA ASN A 126 30.98 -31.76 -5.54
C ASN A 126 31.27 -31.84 -4.04
N ASP A 127 32.34 -31.16 -3.58
CA ASP A 127 32.77 -31.17 -2.18
C ASP A 127 32.12 -30.05 -1.35
N ILE A 128 31.34 -29.19 -2.01
CA ILE A 128 30.71 -28.04 -1.36
C ILE A 128 29.53 -28.50 -0.51
N PRO A 129 29.52 -28.19 0.81
CA PRO A 129 28.45 -28.61 1.70
C PRO A 129 27.12 -27.97 1.31
N LYS A 130 26.03 -28.72 1.49
CA LYS A 130 24.67 -28.20 1.37
C LYS A 130 24.19 -27.66 2.71
N ARG A 131 23.49 -26.53 2.69
CA ARG A 131 22.87 -25.89 3.84
C ARG A 131 21.47 -25.42 3.45
N VAL A 132 20.46 -25.80 4.22
CA VAL A 132 19.10 -25.27 4.05
C VAL A 132 18.58 -24.86 5.43
N PRO A 133 18.04 -23.65 5.62
CA PRO A 133 17.41 -23.28 6.88
C PRO A 133 16.42 -24.38 7.35
N PRO A 134 16.45 -24.79 8.62
CA PRO A 134 17.00 -24.07 9.78
C PRO A 134 18.48 -24.35 10.11
N ASP A 135 19.25 -25.00 9.23
CA ASP A 135 20.67 -25.28 9.48
C ASP A 135 21.48 -24.01 9.82
N SER A 136 22.37 -24.12 10.81
CA SER A 136 23.21 -23.00 11.27
C SER A 136 24.11 -22.45 10.14
N PRO A 137 24.45 -21.14 10.14
CA PRO A 137 25.39 -20.56 9.18
C PRO A 137 26.73 -21.28 9.15
N LEU A 138 27.25 -21.54 7.95
CA LEU A 138 28.59 -22.11 7.78
C LEU A 138 29.63 -21.09 8.26
N ALA A 139 30.48 -21.49 9.21
CA ALA A 139 31.54 -20.63 9.71
C ALA A 139 32.60 -20.37 8.62
N PRO A 140 32.97 -19.10 8.37
CA PRO A 140 34.07 -18.77 7.45
C PRO A 140 35.39 -19.39 7.91
N GLN A 141 36.17 -19.89 6.96
CA GLN A 141 37.47 -20.54 7.18
C GLN A 141 38.57 -19.80 6.43
N TRP A 142 39.80 -19.89 6.95
CA TRP A 142 40.99 -19.34 6.29
C TRP A 142 41.53 -20.31 5.25
N TYR A 143 41.67 -19.82 4.02
CA TYR A 143 42.28 -20.54 2.92
C TYR A 143 43.57 -19.86 2.51
N ARG A 144 44.62 -20.65 2.28
CA ARG A 144 45.91 -20.15 1.85
C ARG A 144 45.91 -19.98 0.33
N LEU A 145 46.49 -18.87 -0.15
CA LEU A 145 46.52 -18.56 -1.57
C LEU A 145 47.51 -19.45 -2.33
N GLU A 146 47.20 -19.73 -3.60
CA GLU A 146 48.05 -20.48 -4.55
C GLU A 146 48.43 -19.63 -5.77
N ASP A 147 49.61 -19.89 -6.33
CA ASP A 147 50.05 -19.39 -7.64
C ASP A 147 49.28 -20.08 -8.79
N ARG A 148 49.42 -19.57 -10.01
CA ARG A 148 48.99 -20.20 -11.28
C ARG A 148 49.50 -21.65 -11.42
N LYS A 149 50.65 -21.99 -10.83
CA LYS A 149 51.19 -23.36 -10.83
C LYS A 149 50.65 -24.27 -9.71
N GLY A 150 49.86 -23.73 -8.77
CA GLY A 150 49.35 -24.47 -7.61
C GLY A 150 50.27 -24.43 -6.38
N ASP A 151 51.40 -23.73 -6.46
CA ASP A 151 52.32 -23.58 -5.33
C ASP A 151 51.75 -22.58 -4.31
N LYS A 152 51.90 -22.89 -3.01
CA LYS A 152 51.43 -22.03 -1.92
C LYS A 152 52.18 -20.69 -1.92
N VAL A 153 51.45 -19.59 -1.98
CA VAL A 153 51.99 -18.22 -1.89
C VAL A 153 51.71 -17.59 -0.52
N LYS A 154 52.26 -16.39 -0.32
CA LYS A 154 52.02 -15.58 0.89
C LYS A 154 50.62 -14.96 0.81
N GLY A 155 49.89 -14.99 1.93
CA GLY A 155 48.53 -14.43 2.04
C GLY A 155 47.46 -15.49 2.28
N GLU A 156 46.46 -15.12 3.07
CA GLU A 156 45.31 -15.96 3.40
C GLU A 156 44.02 -15.17 3.17
N LEU A 157 43.01 -15.85 2.64
CA LEU A 157 41.68 -15.30 2.38
C LEU A 157 40.63 -16.08 3.19
N MET A 158 39.82 -15.36 3.95
CA MET A 158 38.76 -15.95 4.76
C MET A 158 37.46 -16.04 3.94
N LEU A 159 37.01 -17.27 3.68
CA LEU A 159 35.86 -17.58 2.81
C LEU A 159 34.87 -18.53 3.48
N ALA A 160 33.61 -18.46 3.09
CA ALA A 160 32.64 -19.54 3.28
C ALA A 160 31.97 -19.87 1.94
N VAL A 161 31.90 -21.15 1.59
CA VAL A 161 31.30 -21.61 0.32
C VAL A 161 30.30 -22.72 0.63
N TRP A 162 29.06 -22.59 0.17
CA TRP A 162 28.01 -23.59 0.42
C TRP A 162 26.96 -23.59 -0.68
N MET A 163 26.29 -24.72 -0.85
CA MET A 163 25.09 -24.85 -1.68
C MET A 163 23.86 -24.57 -0.82
N GLY A 164 23.09 -23.55 -1.18
CA GLY A 164 21.90 -23.12 -0.43
C GLY A 164 20.67 -22.91 -1.31
N THR A 165 19.65 -22.27 -0.73
CA THR A 165 18.40 -21.93 -1.42
C THR A 165 18.08 -20.44 -1.22
N GLN A 166 17.07 -19.92 -1.89
CA GLN A 166 16.63 -18.53 -1.68
C GLN A 166 16.15 -18.23 -0.25
N ALA A 167 15.93 -19.26 0.58
CA ALA A 167 15.59 -19.10 1.99
C ALA A 167 16.80 -18.71 2.86
N ASP A 168 18.03 -18.78 2.32
CA ASP A 168 19.24 -18.42 3.04
C ASP A 168 19.23 -16.93 3.42
N GLU A 169 19.63 -16.62 4.66
CA GLU A 169 19.74 -15.25 5.18
C GLU A 169 20.64 -14.36 4.32
N ALA A 170 21.61 -14.95 3.62
CA ALA A 170 22.50 -14.21 2.73
C ALA A 170 21.89 -13.90 1.36
N PHE A 171 20.76 -14.51 0.98
CA PHE A 171 20.15 -14.35 -0.35
C PHE A 171 19.80 -12.88 -0.70
N PRO A 172 19.16 -12.09 0.18
CA PRO A 172 18.77 -10.72 -0.15
C PRO A 172 19.95 -9.76 -0.39
N ASP A 173 21.07 -10.00 0.30
CA ASP A 173 22.25 -9.13 0.27
C ASP A 173 23.32 -9.60 -0.73
N ALA A 174 23.21 -10.84 -1.23
CA ALA A 174 24.15 -11.40 -2.18
C ALA A 174 24.10 -10.70 -3.55
N TRP A 175 25.27 -10.63 -4.20
CA TRP A 175 25.37 -10.38 -5.63
C TRP A 175 24.90 -11.61 -6.40
N HIS A 176 24.00 -11.45 -7.37
CA HIS A 176 23.44 -12.57 -8.11
C HIS A 176 24.06 -12.68 -9.50
N SER A 177 24.35 -13.91 -9.96
CA SER A 177 24.89 -14.16 -11.31
C SER A 177 24.01 -13.61 -12.45
N ASP A 178 22.70 -13.50 -12.23
CA ASP A 178 21.74 -12.90 -13.19
C ASP A 178 21.97 -11.40 -13.40
N ALA A 179 22.71 -10.76 -12.49
CA ALA A 179 23.06 -9.35 -12.55
C ALA A 179 24.45 -9.09 -13.13
N ALA A 180 25.11 -10.09 -13.72
CA ALA A 180 26.48 -9.93 -14.21
C ALA A 180 26.63 -8.86 -15.31
N THR A 181 25.54 -8.52 -16.01
CA THR A 181 25.49 -7.42 -17.00
C THR A 181 25.41 -6.03 -16.37
N VAL A 182 25.14 -5.95 -15.06
CA VAL A 182 25.05 -4.70 -14.30
C VAL A 182 26.40 -4.46 -13.62
N GLY A 183 27.02 -3.30 -13.89
CA GLY A 183 28.29 -2.92 -13.27
C GLY A 183 28.23 -2.96 -11.73
N THR A 184 29.36 -3.24 -11.09
CA THR A 184 29.50 -3.48 -9.63
C THR A 184 28.90 -2.36 -8.77
N GLU A 185 28.97 -1.10 -9.20
CA GLU A 185 28.40 0.05 -8.50
C GLU A 185 26.86 0.08 -8.50
N ARG A 186 26.24 -0.45 -9.56
CA ARG A 186 24.77 -0.42 -9.76
C ARG A 186 24.05 -1.63 -9.15
N VAL A 187 24.80 -2.57 -8.59
CA VAL A 187 24.25 -3.78 -7.93
C VAL A 187 23.33 -3.42 -6.76
N ALA A 188 23.58 -2.32 -6.04
CA ALA A 188 22.70 -1.88 -4.97
C ALA A 188 21.27 -1.58 -5.47
N LEU A 189 21.11 -1.12 -6.71
CA LEU A 189 19.82 -0.74 -7.30
C LEU A 189 18.92 -1.94 -7.65
N ILE A 190 19.46 -3.15 -7.71
CA ILE A 190 18.73 -4.35 -8.14
C ILE A 190 18.40 -5.31 -7.01
N ARG A 191 18.81 -5.00 -5.77
CA ARG A 191 18.56 -5.86 -4.59
C ARG A 191 17.09 -5.89 -4.19
N SER A 192 16.67 -7.01 -3.62
CA SER A 192 15.41 -7.11 -2.89
C SER A 192 15.48 -6.30 -1.59
N LYS A 193 14.37 -5.73 -1.14
CA LYS A 193 14.33 -4.96 0.10
C LYS A 193 12.96 -4.95 0.75
N VAL A 194 12.95 -5.06 2.08
CA VAL A 194 11.79 -4.77 2.91
C VAL A 194 11.91 -3.35 3.46
N TYR A 195 10.89 -2.53 3.25
CA TYR A 195 10.79 -1.18 3.80
C TYR A 195 9.66 -1.09 4.81
N LEU A 196 9.80 -0.18 5.77
CA LEU A 196 8.77 0.12 6.75
C LEU A 196 8.25 1.54 6.51
N SER A 197 6.94 1.68 6.38
CA SER A 197 6.27 2.97 6.38
C SER A 197 6.61 3.72 7.67
N PRO A 198 6.89 5.03 7.59
CA PRO A 198 7.04 5.85 8.78
C PRO A 198 5.75 5.85 9.59
N LYS A 199 5.87 5.93 10.91
CA LYS A 199 4.70 6.04 11.80
C LYS A 199 4.21 7.48 11.81
N LEU A 200 3.07 7.71 11.17
CA LEU A 200 2.50 9.03 10.96
C LEU A 200 1.53 9.44 12.07
N TRP A 201 1.57 10.70 12.48
CA TRP A 201 0.70 11.31 13.49
C TRP A 201 0.02 12.56 12.94
N TYR A 202 -1.18 12.87 13.46
CA TYR A 202 -1.74 14.20 13.30
C TYR A 202 -1.22 15.12 14.41
N VAL A 203 -0.72 16.29 14.05
CA VAL A 203 -0.49 17.39 15.00
C VAL A 203 -1.66 18.34 14.89
N ARG A 204 -2.42 18.46 15.98
CA ARG A 204 -3.51 19.43 16.08
C ARG A 204 -3.02 20.67 16.82
N VAL A 205 -3.07 21.80 16.12
CA VAL A 205 -2.74 23.14 16.61
C VAL A 205 -4.03 23.93 16.69
N ASN A 206 -4.63 23.98 17.86
CA ASN A 206 -5.78 24.84 18.13
C ASN A 206 -5.26 26.21 18.56
N VAL A 207 -5.42 27.20 17.68
CA VAL A 207 -5.02 28.60 17.91
C VAL A 207 -6.19 29.31 18.54
N ILE A 208 -6.09 29.65 19.83
CA ILE A 208 -7.21 30.17 20.60
C ILE A 208 -7.25 31.70 20.47
N GLU A 209 -6.22 32.36 20.99
CA GLU A 209 -6.12 33.82 21.07
C GLU A 209 -4.66 34.28 21.16
N ALA A 210 -4.43 35.57 20.99
CA ALA A 210 -3.16 36.23 21.31
C ALA A 210 -3.42 37.47 22.15
N GLN A 211 -2.44 37.86 22.96
CA GLN A 211 -2.52 39.00 23.88
C GLN A 211 -1.36 39.96 23.69
N ASP A 212 -1.66 41.24 23.93
CA ASP A 212 -0.72 42.35 23.97
C ASP A 212 0.17 42.46 22.72
N LEU A 213 -0.43 42.22 21.55
CA LEU A 213 0.26 42.39 20.28
C LEU A 213 0.67 43.85 20.06
N VAL A 214 1.80 44.06 19.41
CA VAL A 214 2.35 45.40 19.14
C VAL A 214 2.42 45.65 17.63
N PRO A 215 1.34 46.20 17.02
CA PRO A 215 1.34 46.62 15.62
C PRO A 215 2.37 47.71 15.37
N SER A 216 2.97 47.71 14.18
CA SER A 216 3.90 48.76 13.76
C SER A 216 3.17 50.04 13.37
N ASP A 217 2.01 49.92 12.72
CA ASP A 217 1.10 51.04 12.48
C ASP A 217 0.02 51.11 13.56
N LYS A 218 0.09 52.14 14.40
CA LYS A 218 -0.87 52.39 15.49
C LYS A 218 -2.12 53.15 15.04
N THR A 219 -2.17 53.62 13.78
CA THR A 219 -3.27 54.43 13.26
C THR A 219 -4.44 53.60 12.78
N ARG A 220 -4.22 52.30 12.53
CA ARG A 220 -5.24 51.35 12.08
C ARG A 220 -5.42 50.23 13.09
N TYR A 221 -6.61 49.62 13.07
CA TYR A 221 -6.81 48.35 13.75
C TYR A 221 -6.12 47.23 12.96
N PRO A 222 -5.29 46.39 13.61
CA PRO A 222 -4.57 45.32 12.93
C PRO A 222 -5.54 44.21 12.49
N GLU A 223 -5.31 43.67 11.31
CA GLU A 223 -6.03 42.54 10.73
C GLU A 223 -5.18 41.28 10.87
N VAL A 224 -5.21 40.72 12.08
CA VAL A 224 -4.28 39.69 12.51
C VAL A 224 -4.76 38.29 12.10
N PHE A 225 -3.84 37.46 11.60
CA PHE A 225 -4.00 36.02 11.45
C PHE A 225 -2.74 35.29 11.91
N VAL A 226 -2.83 33.98 12.12
CA VAL A 226 -1.69 33.15 12.51
C VAL A 226 -1.34 32.21 11.38
N LYS A 227 -0.07 32.17 11.01
CA LYS A 227 0.50 31.22 10.07
C LYS A 227 1.31 30.19 10.84
N ALA A 228 1.02 28.92 10.60
CA ALA A 228 1.66 27.78 11.20
C ALA A 228 2.40 26.99 10.12
N ILE A 229 3.70 26.77 10.31
CA ILE A 229 4.57 26.04 9.39
C ILE A 229 5.15 24.83 10.13
N LEU A 230 5.05 23.67 9.49
CA LEU A 230 5.61 22.42 9.98
C LEU A 230 6.20 21.63 8.80
N GLY A 231 7.53 21.55 8.74
CA GLY A 231 8.23 20.97 7.59
C GLY A 231 7.83 21.69 6.29
N ASN A 232 7.30 20.94 5.32
CA ASN A 232 6.83 21.48 4.04
C ASN A 232 5.35 21.91 4.05
N GLN A 233 4.66 21.82 5.19
CA GLN A 233 3.26 22.19 5.33
C GLN A 233 3.14 23.59 5.91
N ALA A 234 2.33 24.43 5.30
CA ALA A 234 2.00 25.76 5.81
C ALA A 234 0.47 25.94 5.79
N LEU A 235 -0.11 26.19 6.97
CA LEU A 235 -1.51 26.51 7.14
C LEU A 235 -1.64 27.87 7.81
N ARG A 236 -2.77 28.55 7.61
CA ARG A 236 -3.07 29.81 8.28
C ARG A 236 -4.49 29.81 8.80
N THR A 237 -4.71 30.51 9.90
CA THR A 237 -6.05 30.81 10.40
C THR A 237 -6.73 31.82 9.49
N ARG A 238 -8.03 31.97 9.67
CA ARG A 238 -8.75 33.16 9.20
C ARG A 238 -8.25 34.41 9.93
N THR A 239 -8.51 35.57 9.35
CA THR A 239 -8.31 36.85 10.05
C THR A 239 -9.23 36.90 11.27
N SER A 240 -8.70 37.41 12.39
CA SER A 240 -9.45 37.53 13.65
C SER A 240 -10.73 38.35 13.44
N GLN A 241 -11.83 37.91 14.05
CA GLN A 241 -13.07 38.68 14.08
C GLN A 241 -12.94 39.90 14.98
N ILE A 242 -12.14 39.77 16.05
CA ILE A 242 -11.82 40.88 16.96
C ILE A 242 -10.66 41.66 16.35
N LYS A 243 -10.96 42.89 15.94
CA LYS A 243 -9.98 43.85 15.44
C LYS A 243 -9.34 44.55 16.64
N GLY A 244 -8.05 44.32 16.86
CA GLY A 244 -7.33 44.87 18.00
C GLY A 244 -6.08 44.08 18.37
N ILE A 245 -5.46 44.45 19.48
CA ILE A 245 -4.21 43.85 19.98
C ILE A 245 -4.39 42.53 20.74
N ASN A 246 -5.64 42.14 21.00
CA ASN A 246 -6.02 40.88 21.65
C ASN A 246 -6.96 40.06 20.75
N PRO A 247 -6.48 39.59 19.59
CA PRO A 247 -7.30 38.84 18.63
C PRO A 247 -7.69 37.45 19.14
N MET A 248 -8.84 36.95 18.67
CA MET A 248 -9.34 35.60 18.96
C MET A 248 -9.75 34.87 17.68
N TRP A 249 -9.41 33.58 17.61
CA TRP A 249 -9.70 32.70 16.47
C TRP A 249 -10.43 31.42 16.87
N ASN A 250 -9.90 30.71 17.88
CA ASN A 250 -10.32 29.37 18.26
C ASN A 250 -10.46 28.41 17.06
N GLU A 251 -9.40 28.33 16.24
CA GLU A 251 -9.37 27.55 15.00
C GLU A 251 -8.35 26.41 15.06
N ASP A 252 -8.72 25.24 14.53
CA ASP A 252 -7.87 24.05 14.46
C ASP A 252 -7.11 23.99 13.13
N LEU A 253 -5.79 23.98 13.21
CA LEU A 253 -4.89 23.65 12.11
C LEU A 253 -4.35 22.23 12.32
N LEU A 254 -4.52 21.34 11.34
CA LEU A 254 -4.07 19.95 11.41
C LEU A 254 -2.92 19.71 10.43
N PHE A 255 -1.86 19.07 10.92
CA PHE A 255 -0.69 18.69 10.14
C PHE A 255 -0.44 17.20 10.23
N VAL A 256 0.28 16.64 9.25
CA VAL A 256 0.79 15.26 9.31
C VAL A 256 2.29 15.26 9.59
N VAL A 257 2.75 14.39 10.48
CA VAL A 257 4.18 14.30 10.85
C VAL A 257 4.60 12.84 11.00
N ALA A 258 5.87 12.53 10.75
CA ALA A 258 6.43 11.18 10.96
C ALA A 258 7.31 11.11 12.22
N GLU A 259 7.33 9.96 12.89
CA GLU A 259 8.42 9.62 13.83
C GLU A 259 9.73 9.32 13.05
N PRO A 260 10.92 9.74 13.54
CA PRO A 260 11.17 10.56 14.73
C PRO A 260 10.77 12.04 14.53
N PHE A 261 10.24 12.68 15.58
CA PHE A 261 9.74 14.06 15.55
C PHE A 261 10.89 15.09 15.59
N GLU A 262 11.68 15.12 14.51
CA GLU A 262 12.85 16.00 14.35
C GLU A 262 12.47 17.45 14.01
N GLU A 263 11.26 17.67 13.51
CA GLU A 263 10.78 18.97 13.04
C GLU A 263 10.30 19.88 14.18
N HIS A 264 10.30 21.19 13.92
CA HIS A 264 9.74 22.21 14.81
C HIS A 264 8.45 22.80 14.23
N LEU A 265 7.46 23.05 15.08
CA LEU A 265 6.29 23.85 14.75
C LEU A 265 6.64 25.33 14.87
N ILE A 266 6.57 26.05 13.76
CA ILE A 266 6.83 27.49 13.70
C ILE A 266 5.50 28.21 13.54
N LEU A 267 5.21 29.13 14.45
CA LEU A 267 4.02 29.96 14.42
C LEU A 267 4.43 31.42 14.24
N THR A 268 3.88 32.10 13.25
CA THR A 268 4.01 33.54 13.05
C THR A 268 2.65 34.20 13.16
N VAL A 269 2.56 35.22 14.01
CA VAL A 269 1.40 36.10 14.10
C VAL A 269 1.65 37.25 13.13
N GLU A 270 0.79 37.37 12.13
CA GLU A 270 0.96 38.30 11.00
C GLU A 270 -0.22 39.28 10.93
N ASP A 271 0.07 40.52 10.59
CA ASP A 271 -0.90 41.59 10.35
C ASP A 271 -0.97 41.91 8.86
N ARG A 272 -2.18 41.89 8.28
CA ARG A 272 -2.38 42.20 6.86
C ARG A 272 -2.40 43.71 6.64
N VAL A 273 -1.32 44.28 6.12
CA VAL A 273 -1.14 45.73 5.92
C VAL A 273 -1.63 46.20 4.55
N GLY A 274 -1.61 45.34 3.54
CA GLY A 274 -2.13 45.63 2.20
C GLY A 274 -2.26 44.39 1.32
N SER A 275 -2.60 44.57 0.05
CA SER A 275 -2.67 43.47 -0.90
C SER A 275 -1.30 42.81 -1.05
N ASN A 276 -1.19 41.55 -0.60
CA ASN A 276 0.04 40.75 -0.54
C ASN A 276 1.19 41.33 0.30
N LYS A 277 0.89 42.22 1.26
CA LYS A 277 1.87 42.73 2.21
C LYS A 277 1.43 42.40 3.64
N ASP A 278 2.02 41.34 4.19
CA ASP A 278 1.79 40.88 5.55
C ASP A 278 3.03 41.19 6.42
N GLU A 279 2.82 41.72 7.62
CA GLU A 279 3.87 42.08 8.57
C GLU A 279 3.88 41.13 9.78
N ILE A 280 5.06 40.66 10.19
CA ILE A 280 5.18 39.73 11.32
C ILE A 280 5.17 40.52 12.63
N LEU A 281 4.13 40.32 13.44
CA LEU A 281 4.01 40.88 14.79
C LEU A 281 4.76 40.06 15.85
N GLY A 282 4.95 38.76 15.62
CA GLY A 282 5.70 37.89 16.51
C GLY A 282 5.83 36.46 16.01
N LYS A 283 6.82 35.73 16.53
CA LYS A 283 7.14 34.35 16.16
C LYS A 283 7.30 33.46 17.39
N CYS A 284 6.85 32.21 17.29
CA CYS A 284 7.05 31.17 18.29
C CYS A 284 7.56 29.89 17.61
N VAL A 285 8.52 29.20 18.22
CA VAL A 285 9.06 27.93 17.72
C VAL A 285 8.92 26.86 18.79
N ILE A 286 8.23 25.78 18.47
CA ILE A 286 7.87 24.73 19.43
C ILE A 286 8.41 23.38 18.92
N PRO A 287 9.37 22.75 19.62
CA PRO A 287 9.81 21.40 19.28
C PRO A 287 8.69 20.37 19.47
N LEU A 288 8.48 19.51 18.46
CA LEU A 288 7.39 18.53 18.48
C LEU A 288 7.50 17.50 19.62
N HIS A 289 8.71 17.16 20.06
CA HIS A 289 8.91 16.22 21.17
C HIS A 289 8.36 16.72 22.52
N ASN A 290 8.15 18.03 22.67
CA ASN A 290 7.55 18.64 23.86
C ASN A 290 6.01 18.64 23.82
N ILE A 291 5.41 18.27 22.69
CA ILE A 291 3.96 18.22 22.53
C ILE A 291 3.42 16.91 23.11
N GLN A 292 2.40 17.02 23.97
CA GLN A 292 1.78 15.85 24.57
C GLN A 292 1.08 14.95 23.55
N ARG A 293 1.21 13.63 23.71
CA ARG A 293 0.50 12.64 22.90
C ARG A 293 -0.87 12.37 23.50
N ARG A 294 -1.90 12.46 22.66
CA ARG A 294 -3.28 12.16 23.02
C ARG A 294 -3.70 10.82 22.42
N LEU A 295 -4.11 9.88 23.27
CA LEU A 295 -4.54 8.54 22.87
C LEU A 295 -6.07 8.40 22.82
N ASP A 296 -6.80 9.23 23.56
CA ASP A 296 -8.25 9.18 23.68
C ASP A 296 -8.89 10.55 23.37
N HIS A 297 -10.16 10.72 23.71
CA HIS A 297 -10.93 11.94 23.47
C HIS A 297 -10.86 12.92 24.66
N LYS A 298 -9.96 12.71 25.63
CA LYS A 298 -9.85 13.61 26.78
C LYS A 298 -9.38 15.00 26.34
N PRO A 299 -9.84 16.06 27.01
CA PRO A 299 -9.41 17.42 26.72
C PRO A 299 -7.90 17.56 26.97
N VAL A 300 -7.26 18.36 26.11
CA VAL A 300 -5.84 18.70 26.19
C VAL A 300 -5.72 20.06 26.85
N ASN A 301 -4.80 20.17 27.81
CA ASN A 301 -4.53 21.43 28.49
C ASN A 301 -4.06 22.50 27.49
N THR A 302 -4.52 23.73 27.72
CA THR A 302 -4.10 24.91 26.95
C THR A 302 -2.87 25.54 27.60
N ARG A 303 -2.02 26.21 26.83
CA ARG A 303 -0.80 26.86 27.31
C ARG A 303 -0.55 28.18 26.59
N TRP A 304 0.02 29.14 27.31
CA TRP A 304 0.51 30.39 26.74
C TRP A 304 1.97 30.25 26.32
N PHE A 305 2.30 30.79 25.15
CA PHE A 305 3.64 30.82 24.61
C PHE A 305 4.02 32.28 24.33
N ASN A 306 5.26 32.64 24.65
CA ASN A 306 5.76 33.98 24.36
C ASN A 306 6.06 34.13 22.87
N LEU A 307 5.79 35.32 22.33
CA LEU A 307 6.11 35.68 20.95
C LEU A 307 7.40 36.50 20.91
N GLU A 308 8.38 36.03 20.14
CA GLU A 308 9.61 36.76 19.87
C GLU A 308 9.40 37.73 18.70
N LYS A 309 9.80 38.99 18.86
CA LYS A 309 9.79 40.00 17.78
C LYS A 309 11.14 39.97 17.06
N HIS A 310 11.15 39.68 15.76
CA HIS A 310 12.35 39.83 14.93
C HIS A 310 12.43 41.28 14.45
N THR A 311 13.22 42.12 15.12
CA THR A 311 13.60 43.44 14.59
C THR A 311 14.88 43.31 13.76
N ILE A 312 14.79 43.58 12.46
CA ILE A 312 15.98 43.79 11.62
C ILE A 312 16.34 45.27 11.76
N VAL A 313 17.40 45.57 12.51
CA VAL A 313 18.07 46.87 12.44
C VAL A 313 19.31 46.64 11.57
N GLU A 314 19.56 47.54 10.62
CA GLU A 314 20.66 47.47 9.67
C GLU A 314 21.98 47.03 10.33
N GLY A 315 22.54 45.91 9.88
CA GLY A 315 23.94 45.55 10.11
C GLY A 315 24.28 44.66 11.31
N GLU A 316 23.50 44.61 12.40
CA GLU A 316 23.82 43.75 13.56
C GLU A 316 22.58 43.07 14.16
N GLN A 317 22.60 41.73 14.23
CA GLN A 317 21.55 40.92 14.87
C GLN A 317 21.60 41.08 16.41
N LYS A 318 21.08 42.18 16.96
CA LYS A 318 20.80 42.28 18.40
C LYS A 318 19.38 41.83 18.72
N LYS A 319 19.26 40.75 19.50
CA LYS A 319 18.02 40.26 20.12
C LYS A 319 17.62 41.19 21.27
N GLU A 320 16.67 42.09 21.06
CA GLU A 320 15.92 42.71 22.17
C GLU A 320 14.54 42.06 22.30
N THR A 321 14.38 41.13 23.25
CA THR A 321 13.09 40.51 23.59
C THR A 321 12.30 41.41 24.54
N LYS A 322 11.43 42.27 24.02
CA LYS A 322 10.36 42.88 24.83
C LYS A 322 9.19 41.89 24.96
N PHE A 323 9.04 41.31 26.15
CA PHE A 323 8.11 40.23 26.53
C PHE A 323 6.60 40.60 26.58
N ALA A 324 6.12 41.52 25.75
CA ALA A 324 4.71 41.93 25.81
C ALA A 324 3.78 40.87 25.20
N SER A 325 4.06 40.42 23.97
CA SER A 325 3.13 39.61 23.20
C SER A 325 3.14 38.12 23.56
N ARG A 326 1.97 37.49 23.68
CA ARG A 326 1.82 36.04 23.91
C ARG A 326 0.73 35.43 23.04
N ILE A 327 0.82 34.13 22.79
CA ILE A 327 -0.17 33.34 22.04
C ILE A 327 -0.67 32.15 22.87
N HIS A 328 -1.98 31.95 22.91
CA HIS A 328 -2.65 30.87 23.62
C HIS A 328 -2.97 29.72 22.67
N LEU A 329 -2.43 28.54 22.97
CA LEU A 329 -2.53 27.39 22.10
C LEU A 329 -2.97 26.16 22.87
N ARG A 330 -3.66 25.26 22.16
CA ARG A 330 -3.82 23.86 22.57
C ARG A 330 -3.17 22.96 21.52
N LEU A 331 -2.10 22.29 21.93
CA LEU A 331 -1.27 21.46 21.06
C LEU A 331 -1.36 19.99 21.46
N CYS A 332 -1.56 19.09 20.50
CA CYS A 332 -1.47 17.66 20.76
C CYS A 332 -1.04 16.84 19.53
N LEU A 333 -0.34 15.75 19.82
CA LEU A 333 -0.04 14.67 18.88
C LEU A 333 -1.16 13.61 18.99
N ASP A 334 -2.03 13.56 17.99
CA ASP A 334 -3.24 12.74 17.96
C ASP A 334 -2.93 11.30 17.51
N GLY A 335 -2.74 10.40 18.49
CA GLY A 335 -2.41 8.99 18.26
C GLY A 335 -3.61 8.05 18.20
N GLY A 336 -4.79 8.53 18.59
CA GLY A 336 -6.05 7.79 18.54
C GLY A 336 -6.69 7.72 17.15
N TYR A 337 -6.19 8.50 16.18
CA TYR A 337 -6.58 8.41 14.78
C TYR A 337 -5.71 7.39 14.04
N HIS A 338 -6.24 6.86 12.95
CA HIS A 338 -5.42 6.29 11.88
C HIS A 338 -5.12 7.41 10.87
N VAL A 339 -3.84 7.68 10.61
CA VAL A 339 -3.43 8.63 9.58
C VAL A 339 -3.48 7.93 8.23
N LEU A 340 -4.43 8.35 7.38
CA LEU A 340 -4.62 7.76 6.06
C LEU A 340 -3.51 8.23 5.10
N ASP A 341 -2.66 7.31 4.65
CA ASP A 341 -1.78 7.46 3.47
C ASP A 341 -2.35 6.72 2.24
N GLU A 342 -3.38 5.89 2.44
CA GLU A 342 -4.08 5.13 1.41
C GLU A 342 -5.53 5.61 1.24
N SER A 343 -6.13 5.30 0.08
CA SER A 343 -7.57 5.43 -0.09
C SER A 343 -8.30 4.45 0.83
N THR A 344 -9.42 4.89 1.44
CA THR A 344 -10.25 4.05 2.32
C THR A 344 -10.86 2.84 1.59
N HIS A 345 -10.96 2.89 0.26
CA HIS A 345 -11.45 1.76 -0.55
C HIS A 345 -10.43 0.62 -0.65
N TYR A 346 -9.14 0.95 -0.70
CA TYR A 346 -8.03 0.01 -0.97
C TYR A 346 -6.99 -0.03 0.17
N SER A 347 -7.40 0.37 1.36
CA SER A 347 -6.53 0.45 2.52
C SER A 347 -6.04 -0.92 2.97
N SER A 348 -4.76 -0.99 3.33
CA SER A 348 -4.07 -2.18 3.81
C SER A 348 -3.88 -2.19 5.33
N ASP A 349 -4.08 -1.04 5.99
CA ASP A 349 -4.09 -0.88 7.45
C ASP A 349 -5.17 0.11 7.89
N LEU A 350 -5.87 -0.18 8.98
CA LEU A 350 -6.88 0.69 9.57
C LEU A 350 -6.63 0.94 11.06
N ARG A 351 -5.48 0.49 11.58
CA ARG A 351 -5.14 0.60 12.99
C ARG A 351 -4.81 2.04 13.38
N PRO A 352 -5.08 2.44 14.63
CA PRO A 352 -4.66 3.75 15.12
C PRO A 352 -3.15 3.90 15.09
N THR A 353 -2.65 5.12 15.00
CA THR A 353 -1.21 5.41 15.02
C THR A 353 -0.55 4.89 16.31
N ALA A 354 -1.18 5.05 17.46
CA ALA A 354 -0.63 4.60 18.73
C ALA A 354 -0.71 3.07 18.88
N LYS A 355 0.45 2.42 19.00
CA LYS A 355 0.59 0.96 19.17
C LYS A 355 -0.14 0.42 20.41
N GLN A 356 -0.27 1.24 21.45
CA GLN A 356 -0.98 0.88 22.69
C GLN A 356 -2.48 0.59 22.47
N LEU A 357 -3.04 1.07 21.35
CA LEU A 357 -4.44 0.87 20.98
C LEU A 357 -4.61 -0.27 19.97
N TRP A 358 -3.53 -0.96 19.59
CA TRP A 358 -3.59 -2.07 18.64
C TRP A 358 -4.24 -3.28 19.28
N LYS A 359 -5.03 -3.98 18.48
CA LYS A 359 -5.57 -5.30 18.81
C LYS A 359 -4.60 -6.38 18.35
N SER A 360 -4.75 -7.59 18.88
CA SER A 360 -4.01 -8.75 18.39
C SER A 360 -4.34 -9.04 16.92
N SER A 361 -3.37 -9.62 16.22
CA SER A 361 -3.58 -10.07 14.83
C SER A 361 -4.62 -11.19 14.78
N ILE A 362 -5.42 -11.19 13.71
CA ILE A 362 -6.43 -12.22 13.43
C ILE A 362 -5.87 -13.35 12.55
N GLY A 363 -4.66 -13.17 12.03
CA GLY A 363 -4.06 -14.10 11.08
C GLY A 363 -2.80 -13.58 10.43
N VAL A 364 -2.33 -14.33 9.45
CA VAL A 364 -1.11 -14.10 8.69
C VAL A 364 -1.44 -14.14 7.21
N LEU A 365 -0.93 -13.17 6.46
CA LEU A 365 -0.98 -13.11 5.01
C LEU A 365 0.39 -13.49 4.46
N GLU A 366 0.40 -14.43 3.52
CA GLU A 366 1.60 -14.90 2.85
C GLU A 366 1.47 -14.68 1.35
N LEU A 367 2.50 -14.11 0.74
CA LEU A 367 2.60 -13.84 -0.69
C LEU A 367 3.87 -14.50 -1.24
N GLY A 368 3.72 -15.41 -2.18
CA GLY A 368 4.78 -15.86 -3.08
C GLY A 368 4.73 -15.07 -4.39
N VAL A 369 5.77 -14.31 -4.68
CA VAL A 369 5.99 -13.66 -5.98
C VAL A 369 6.84 -14.59 -6.83
N ILE A 370 6.19 -15.35 -7.72
CA ILE A 370 6.83 -16.47 -8.44
C ILE A 370 7.58 -15.94 -9.67
N SER A 371 6.84 -15.45 -10.66
CA SER A 371 7.39 -15.04 -11.95
C SER A 371 6.44 -14.09 -12.68
N ALA A 372 6.89 -13.52 -13.80
CA ALA A 372 6.01 -12.92 -14.80
C ALA A 372 6.29 -13.52 -16.18
N HIS A 373 5.29 -13.46 -17.07
CA HIS A 373 5.36 -13.99 -18.42
C HIS A 373 4.85 -12.97 -19.42
N GLY A 374 5.45 -12.99 -20.63
CA GLY A 374 5.01 -12.16 -21.74
C GLY A 374 5.12 -10.66 -21.45
N LEU A 375 6.14 -10.24 -20.67
CA LEU A 375 6.35 -8.82 -20.45
C LEU A 375 6.70 -8.12 -21.76
N MET A 376 6.08 -6.98 -22.02
CA MET A 376 6.39 -6.16 -23.19
C MET A 376 7.76 -5.47 -23.04
N PRO A 377 8.46 -5.20 -24.14
CA PRO A 377 9.69 -4.40 -24.11
C PRO A 377 9.38 -2.98 -23.64
N MET A 378 10.07 -2.55 -22.58
CA MET A 378 9.89 -1.23 -21.98
C MET A 378 10.94 -0.22 -22.45
N LYS A 379 12.11 -0.73 -22.84
CA LYS A 379 13.26 0.07 -23.29
C LYS A 379 13.87 -0.57 -24.53
N THR A 380 14.53 0.24 -25.35
CA THR A 380 15.35 -0.22 -26.47
C THR A 380 16.83 0.02 -26.17
N LYS A 381 17.64 -1.03 -26.28
CA LYS A 381 19.09 -1.02 -26.09
C LYS A 381 19.73 -1.71 -27.29
N ASP A 382 20.60 -1.02 -28.01
CA ASP A 382 21.29 -1.55 -29.19
C ASP A 382 20.34 -2.13 -30.26
N GLY A 383 19.16 -1.51 -30.43
CA GLY A 383 18.09 -1.99 -31.32
C GLY A 383 17.28 -3.17 -30.78
N ARG A 384 17.63 -3.74 -29.63
CA ARG A 384 16.91 -4.82 -28.94
C ARG A 384 15.99 -4.28 -27.85
N GLY A 385 14.76 -4.78 -27.80
CA GLY A 385 13.85 -4.49 -26.69
C GLY A 385 14.35 -5.17 -25.41
N THR A 386 14.32 -4.46 -24.28
CA THR A 386 14.75 -4.94 -22.96
C THR A 386 13.73 -4.53 -21.90
N THR A 387 13.62 -5.35 -20.85
CA THR A 387 12.80 -5.07 -19.67
C THR A 387 13.53 -5.56 -18.42
N ASP A 388 13.69 -4.65 -17.46
CA ASP A 388 14.37 -4.85 -16.18
C ASP A 388 13.33 -4.86 -15.05
N ALA A 389 12.64 -5.99 -14.91
CA ALA A 389 11.43 -6.06 -14.10
C ALA A 389 11.71 -6.27 -12.60
N TYR A 390 10.97 -5.56 -11.77
CA TYR A 390 10.84 -5.83 -10.34
C TYR A 390 9.41 -5.61 -9.86
N CYS A 391 9.08 -6.21 -8.72
CA CYS A 391 7.75 -6.18 -8.13
C CYS A 391 7.78 -5.44 -6.79
N VAL A 392 6.76 -4.64 -6.50
CA VAL A 392 6.54 -3.99 -5.21
C VAL A 392 5.22 -4.45 -4.64
N ALA A 393 5.21 -4.97 -3.41
CA ALA A 393 3.99 -5.29 -2.69
C ALA A 393 3.86 -4.41 -1.44
N LYS A 394 2.66 -3.89 -1.21
CA LYS A 394 2.30 -3.11 -0.02
C LYS A 394 1.21 -3.82 0.76
N TYR A 395 1.46 -4.05 2.04
CA TYR A 395 0.43 -4.41 2.99
C TYR A 395 0.78 -3.94 4.40
N GLY A 396 -0.16 -3.28 5.07
CA GLY A 396 0.08 -2.72 6.39
C GLY A 396 1.15 -1.64 6.37
N GLN A 397 2.05 -1.69 7.35
CA GLN A 397 3.22 -0.80 7.41
C GLN A 397 4.42 -1.30 6.62
N LYS A 398 4.35 -2.48 6.00
CA LYS A 398 5.50 -3.12 5.36
C LYS A 398 5.35 -3.09 3.84
N TRP A 399 6.35 -2.53 3.19
CA TRP A 399 6.53 -2.59 1.75
C TRP A 399 7.62 -3.59 1.43
N VAL A 400 7.48 -4.30 0.33
CA VAL A 400 8.50 -5.22 -0.14
C VAL A 400 8.77 -4.94 -1.60
N ARG A 401 10.03 -4.99 -1.97
CA ARG A 401 10.52 -4.87 -3.34
C ARG A 401 11.30 -6.14 -3.64
N THR A 402 10.94 -6.83 -4.72
CA THR A 402 11.72 -7.97 -5.20
C THR A 402 13.01 -7.51 -5.87
N ARG A 403 13.95 -8.43 -6.08
CA ARG A 403 15.13 -8.13 -6.89
C ARG A 403 14.73 -7.73 -8.31
N THR A 404 15.54 -6.90 -8.95
CA THR A 404 15.36 -6.60 -10.38
C THR A 404 15.98 -7.72 -11.22
N ILE A 405 15.18 -8.32 -12.10
CA ILE A 405 15.66 -9.24 -13.12
C ILE A 405 15.89 -8.43 -14.39
N VAL A 406 17.13 -8.42 -14.87
CA VAL A 406 17.60 -7.58 -15.99
C VAL A 406 17.43 -8.31 -17.32
N ASP A 407 17.08 -7.58 -18.37
CA ASP A 407 16.95 -8.08 -19.75
C ASP A 407 16.14 -9.37 -19.88
N SER A 408 14.96 -9.43 -19.25
CA SER A 408 14.09 -10.61 -19.27
C SER A 408 12.61 -10.29 -19.41
N PHE A 409 11.96 -10.95 -20.37
CA PHE A 409 10.50 -10.92 -20.54
C PHE A 409 9.77 -12.01 -19.74
N ILE A 410 10.53 -12.90 -19.08
CA ILE A 410 10.02 -13.99 -18.27
C ILE A 410 10.79 -14.02 -16.93
N PRO A 411 10.72 -12.93 -16.13
CA PRO A 411 11.47 -12.86 -14.89
C PRO A 411 10.97 -13.89 -13.88
N LYS A 412 11.88 -14.56 -13.19
CA LYS A 412 11.60 -15.44 -12.06
C LYS A 412 12.19 -14.84 -10.78
N TRP A 413 11.32 -14.51 -9.84
CA TRP A 413 11.72 -13.94 -8.54
C TRP A 413 11.76 -15.04 -7.47
N ASN A 414 10.70 -15.84 -7.36
CA ASN A 414 10.53 -16.87 -6.32
C ASN A 414 10.81 -16.36 -4.89
N GLU A 415 10.29 -15.18 -4.59
CA GLU A 415 10.44 -14.53 -3.28
C GLU A 415 9.13 -14.63 -2.47
N GLN A 416 9.21 -15.00 -1.20
CA GLN A 416 8.06 -15.12 -0.30
C GLN A 416 8.10 -14.08 0.81
N TYR A 417 6.94 -13.49 1.11
CA TYR A 417 6.78 -12.44 2.10
C TYR A 417 5.57 -12.70 3.00
N ILE A 418 5.70 -12.28 4.26
CA ILE A 418 4.71 -12.52 5.30
C ILE A 418 4.34 -11.19 5.99
N TRP A 419 3.05 -11.04 6.31
CA TRP A 419 2.48 -9.93 7.07
C TRP A 419 1.46 -10.42 8.12
N GLU A 420 1.37 -9.68 9.22
CA GLU A 420 0.28 -9.85 10.19
C GLU A 420 -0.99 -9.14 9.69
N VAL A 421 -2.13 -9.82 9.83
CA VAL A 421 -3.44 -9.31 9.43
C VAL A 421 -4.22 -8.94 10.68
N PHE A 422 -4.82 -7.75 10.70
CA PHE A 422 -5.64 -7.25 11.82
C PHE A 422 -7.11 -7.07 11.45
N ASP A 423 -7.41 -7.06 10.15
CA ASP A 423 -8.74 -6.83 9.63
C ASP A 423 -8.87 -7.56 8.29
N PRO A 424 -9.90 -8.41 8.07
CA PRO A 424 -10.03 -9.17 6.83
C PRO A 424 -10.42 -8.27 5.65
N CYS A 425 -10.92 -7.07 5.90
CA CYS A 425 -11.37 -6.16 4.85
C CYS A 425 -10.23 -5.37 4.20
N THR A 426 -8.99 -5.56 4.61
CA THR A 426 -7.82 -4.90 4.01
C THR A 426 -7.51 -5.45 2.62
N VAL A 427 -6.70 -4.70 1.87
CA VAL A 427 -6.31 -5.03 0.50
C VAL A 427 -4.80 -5.12 0.38
N LEU A 428 -4.31 -6.22 -0.20
CA LEU A 428 -2.93 -6.37 -0.64
C LEU A 428 -2.80 -5.74 -2.03
N THR A 429 -1.83 -4.84 -2.20
CA THR A 429 -1.55 -4.20 -3.49
C THR A 429 -0.17 -4.64 -3.99
N ILE A 430 -0.09 -5.12 -5.22
CA ILE A 430 1.13 -5.56 -5.89
C ILE A 430 1.29 -4.79 -7.20
N GLY A 431 2.41 -4.11 -7.42
CA GLY A 431 2.75 -3.42 -8.65
C GLY A 431 4.01 -3.99 -9.30
N VAL A 432 4.06 -4.01 -10.62
CA VAL A 432 5.24 -4.44 -11.39
C VAL A 432 5.78 -3.25 -12.17
N PHE A 433 7.09 -3.09 -12.13
CA PHE A 433 7.79 -1.94 -12.67
C PHE A 433 9.03 -2.37 -13.45
N ASP A 434 9.40 -1.54 -14.42
CA ASP A 434 10.67 -1.60 -15.11
C ASP A 434 11.64 -0.59 -14.48
N ASN A 435 12.83 -1.06 -14.08
CA ASN A 435 13.86 -0.26 -13.43
C ASN A 435 14.59 0.60 -14.46
N GLY A 436 14.26 1.89 -14.53
CA GLY A 436 14.85 2.82 -15.50
C GLY A 436 16.31 3.18 -15.16
N HIS A 437 16.68 3.09 -13.89
CA HIS A 437 17.94 3.64 -13.38
C HIS A 437 19.17 2.77 -13.66
N ILE A 438 18.99 1.48 -13.97
CA ILE A 438 20.12 0.57 -14.27
C ILE A 438 20.93 1.06 -15.47
N HIS A 439 20.26 1.68 -16.44
CA HIS A 439 20.85 2.09 -17.72
C HIS A 439 20.95 3.62 -17.86
N GLY A 440 20.85 4.38 -16.76
CA GLY A 440 20.92 5.85 -16.78
C GLY A 440 19.61 6.55 -17.12
N GLY A 441 18.48 5.83 -17.11
CA GLY A 441 17.16 6.43 -17.20
C GLY A 441 16.75 7.18 -15.92
N GLU A 442 15.85 8.14 -16.06
CA GLU A 442 15.47 9.05 -14.97
C GLU A 442 14.31 8.56 -14.10
N LYS A 443 13.48 7.63 -14.58
CA LYS A 443 12.25 7.19 -13.89
C LYS A 443 11.95 5.73 -14.11
N ASP A 444 11.32 5.10 -13.13
CA ASP A 444 10.80 3.75 -13.26
C ASP A 444 9.47 3.74 -14.04
N SER A 445 9.36 2.79 -14.97
CA SER A 445 8.17 2.66 -15.82
C SER A 445 7.18 1.65 -15.25
N ARG A 446 5.88 1.95 -15.34
CA ARG A 446 4.80 1.14 -14.76
C ARG A 446 4.44 0.01 -15.73
N ILE A 447 4.49 -1.25 -15.30
CA ILE A 447 4.07 -2.40 -16.12
C ILE A 447 2.63 -2.81 -15.77
N GLY A 448 2.23 -2.72 -14.49
CA GLY A 448 0.84 -2.98 -14.09
C GLY A 448 0.68 -3.15 -12.59
N LYS A 449 -0.58 -3.33 -12.14
CA LYS A 449 -0.93 -3.44 -10.73
C LYS A 449 -2.06 -4.44 -10.50
N VAL A 450 -1.98 -5.17 -9.40
CA VAL A 450 -2.93 -6.17 -8.92
C VAL A 450 -3.35 -5.82 -7.49
N ARG A 451 -4.64 -5.98 -7.19
CA ARG A 451 -5.20 -5.80 -5.84
C ARG A 451 -5.95 -7.05 -5.43
N ILE A 452 -5.73 -7.50 -4.20
CA ILE A 452 -6.37 -8.69 -3.64
C ILE A 452 -6.96 -8.33 -2.28
N ARG A 453 -8.28 -8.31 -2.17
CA ARG A 453 -8.98 -8.11 -0.88
C ARG A 453 -9.02 -9.41 -0.09
N LEU A 454 -8.52 -9.39 1.14
CA LEU A 454 -8.36 -10.59 1.97
C LEU A 454 -9.71 -11.25 2.30
N SER A 455 -10.77 -10.46 2.46
CA SER A 455 -12.12 -10.97 2.77
C SER A 455 -12.69 -11.86 1.67
N THR A 456 -12.13 -11.81 0.46
CA THR A 456 -12.52 -12.66 -0.67
C THR A 456 -11.76 -13.98 -0.77
N LEU A 457 -10.72 -14.18 0.07
CA LEU A 457 -9.92 -15.40 0.12
C LEU A 457 -10.48 -16.36 1.18
N GLU A 458 -10.63 -17.65 0.84
CA GLU A 458 -10.89 -18.70 1.82
C GLU A 458 -9.67 -18.87 2.74
N THR A 459 -9.92 -19.14 4.03
CA THR A 459 -8.85 -19.31 5.02
C THR A 459 -8.05 -20.59 4.75
N ASP A 460 -6.74 -20.52 4.93
CA ASP A 460 -5.77 -21.61 4.76
C ASP A 460 -5.69 -22.21 3.34
N ARG A 461 -6.46 -21.67 2.39
CA ARG A 461 -6.38 -22.03 0.98
C ARG A 461 -5.25 -21.27 0.30
N VAL A 462 -4.45 -22.00 -0.48
CA VAL A 462 -3.44 -21.41 -1.35
C VAL A 462 -4.07 -21.10 -2.71
N TYR A 463 -3.94 -19.86 -3.14
CA TYR A 463 -4.39 -19.37 -4.44
C TYR A 463 -3.20 -19.11 -5.35
N THR A 464 -3.01 -19.94 -6.38
CA THR A 464 -1.94 -19.81 -7.38
C THR A 464 -2.49 -19.37 -8.73
N HIS A 465 -2.33 -18.10 -9.09
CA HIS A 465 -2.93 -17.56 -10.32
C HIS A 465 -1.96 -16.66 -11.10
N SER A 466 -2.15 -16.63 -12.42
CA SER A 466 -1.54 -15.67 -13.35
C SER A 466 -2.49 -14.49 -13.53
N TYR A 467 -2.08 -13.32 -13.04
CA TYR A 467 -2.83 -12.07 -13.08
C TYR A 467 -2.37 -11.21 -14.27
N PRO A 468 -3.28 -10.74 -15.14
CA PRO A 468 -2.90 -9.84 -16.23
C PRO A 468 -2.45 -8.48 -15.70
N LEU A 469 -1.33 -7.99 -16.22
CA LEU A 469 -0.80 -6.67 -15.94
C LEU A 469 -1.38 -5.69 -16.97
N LEU A 470 -2.23 -4.78 -16.49
CA LEU A 470 -2.97 -3.85 -17.32
C LEU A 470 -2.55 -2.42 -17.01
N VAL A 471 -2.26 -1.65 -18.05
CA VAL A 471 -1.95 -0.22 -17.96
C VAL A 471 -2.76 0.53 -19.00
N LEU A 472 -3.27 1.70 -18.60
CA LEU A 472 -3.88 2.65 -19.52
C LEU A 472 -2.77 3.49 -20.16
N HIS A 473 -2.68 3.48 -21.49
CA HIS A 473 -1.70 4.26 -22.25
C HIS A 473 -2.39 5.16 -23.27
N HIS A 474 -2.07 6.45 -23.25
CA HIS A 474 -2.49 7.37 -24.32
C HIS A 474 -1.61 7.17 -25.58
N PRO A 475 -2.17 7.06 -26.80
CA PRO A 475 -3.59 7.10 -27.19
C PRO A 475 -4.26 5.71 -27.32
N SER A 476 -3.53 4.61 -27.10
CA SER A 476 -3.94 3.24 -27.45
C SER A 476 -4.94 2.56 -26.50
N GLY A 477 -5.28 3.18 -25.37
CA GLY A 477 -6.26 2.64 -24.42
C GLY A 477 -5.65 1.63 -23.44
N VAL A 478 -6.42 0.61 -23.04
CA VAL A 478 -5.90 -0.47 -22.18
C VAL A 478 -4.94 -1.33 -22.96
N LYS A 479 -3.74 -1.50 -22.42
CA LYS A 479 -2.75 -2.42 -22.95
C LYS A 479 -2.43 -3.49 -21.90
N LYS A 480 -2.41 -4.74 -22.34
CA LYS A 480 -1.84 -5.84 -21.56
C LYS A 480 -0.33 -5.81 -21.71
N MET A 481 0.36 -5.63 -20.59
CA MET A 481 1.81 -5.50 -20.53
C MET A 481 2.50 -6.81 -20.16
N GLY A 482 1.73 -7.85 -19.85
CA GLY A 482 2.17 -9.20 -19.49
C GLY A 482 1.25 -9.83 -18.45
N GLU A 483 1.70 -10.90 -17.80
CA GLU A 483 1.01 -11.53 -16.68
C GLU A 483 1.98 -11.81 -15.53
N ILE A 484 1.57 -11.59 -14.28
CA ILE A 484 2.33 -11.93 -13.07
C ILE A 484 1.73 -13.17 -12.38
N GLN A 485 2.56 -14.15 -12.08
CA GLN A 485 2.18 -15.34 -11.35
C GLN A 485 2.41 -15.16 -9.85
N LEU A 486 1.34 -15.29 -9.07
CA LEU A 486 1.35 -15.09 -7.62
C LEU A 486 0.75 -16.31 -6.91
N ALA A 487 1.30 -16.63 -5.75
CA ALA A 487 0.72 -17.52 -4.77
C ALA A 487 0.31 -16.71 -3.53
N VAL A 488 -0.94 -16.81 -3.10
CA VAL A 488 -1.44 -16.07 -1.92
C VAL A 488 -2.15 -17.01 -0.97
N ARG A 489 -1.84 -16.92 0.32
CA ARG A 489 -2.52 -17.65 1.39
C ARG A 489 -2.85 -16.69 2.53
N PHE A 490 -4.08 -16.78 3.01
CA PHE A 490 -4.50 -16.08 4.23
C PHE A 490 -4.85 -17.11 5.29
N SER A 491 -4.07 -17.15 6.36
CA SER A 491 -4.19 -18.11 7.46
C SER A 491 -4.74 -17.41 8.69
N CYS A 492 -5.75 -17.97 9.35
CA CYS A 492 -6.41 -17.33 10.48
C CYS A 492 -5.95 -17.96 11.81
N SER A 493 -5.63 -17.13 12.81
CA SER A 493 -5.25 -17.62 14.14
C SER A 493 -6.46 -18.06 14.97
N SER A 494 -7.59 -17.37 14.84
CA SER A 494 -8.85 -17.70 15.50
C SER A 494 -10.04 -17.22 14.67
N LEU A 495 -10.84 -18.18 14.20
CA LEU A 495 -12.03 -17.93 13.40
C LEU A 495 -13.04 -17.05 14.17
N ILE A 496 -13.18 -17.24 15.48
CA ILE A 496 -14.06 -16.45 16.35
C ILE A 496 -13.59 -14.99 16.40
N ASN A 497 -12.29 -14.75 16.61
CA ASN A 497 -11.74 -13.38 16.66
C ASN A 497 -11.96 -12.67 15.31
N MET A 498 -11.73 -13.36 14.20
CA MET A 498 -12.00 -12.84 12.85
C MET A 498 -13.48 -12.49 12.64
N LEU A 499 -14.43 -13.36 13.02
CA LEU A 499 -15.86 -13.05 12.90
C LEU A 499 -16.26 -11.87 13.80
N TYR A 500 -15.68 -11.77 14.99
CA TYR A 500 -15.92 -10.66 15.91
C TYR A 500 -15.52 -9.29 15.34
N ILE A 501 -14.49 -9.23 14.47
CA ILE A 501 -14.07 -7.99 13.79
C ILE A 501 -15.20 -7.41 12.93
N TYR A 502 -16.09 -8.22 12.34
CA TYR A 502 -17.21 -7.70 11.53
C TYR A 502 -18.20 -6.84 12.33
N SER A 503 -18.28 -7.03 13.65
CA SER A 503 -19.11 -6.21 14.52
C SER A 503 -18.47 -4.86 14.90
N HIS A 504 -17.17 -4.71 14.66
CA HIS A 504 -16.38 -3.56 15.11
C HIS A 504 -16.31 -2.44 14.08
N PRO A 505 -16.21 -1.17 14.55
CA PRO A 505 -15.93 -0.05 13.68
C PRO A 505 -14.68 -0.28 12.83
N LEU A 506 -14.76 0.14 11.57
CA LEU A 506 -13.66 0.00 10.60
C LEU A 506 -12.47 0.87 10.97
N LEU A 507 -12.73 2.13 11.32
CA LEU A 507 -11.70 3.09 11.74
C LEU A 507 -11.62 3.18 13.28
N PRO A 508 -10.52 3.73 13.82
CA PRO A 508 -10.40 4.01 15.24
C PRO A 508 -11.48 4.96 15.76
N LYS A 509 -11.79 4.85 17.06
CA LYS A 509 -12.88 5.61 17.72
C LYS A 509 -12.82 7.13 17.48
N MET A 510 -11.62 7.71 17.40
CA MET A 510 -11.45 9.16 17.21
C MET A 510 -12.06 9.69 15.90
N HIS A 511 -12.04 8.89 14.83
CA HIS A 511 -12.64 9.25 13.54
C HIS A 511 -14.17 9.42 13.62
N TYR A 512 -14.83 8.86 14.63
CA TYR A 512 -16.27 8.99 14.84
C TYR A 512 -16.64 10.02 15.92
N ILE A 513 -15.81 10.14 16.97
CA ILE A 513 -16.08 11.08 18.07
C ILE A 513 -15.75 12.52 17.64
N HIS A 514 -14.65 12.70 16.91
CA HIS A 514 -14.18 13.97 16.37
C HIS A 514 -13.88 13.80 14.87
N PRO A 515 -14.92 13.71 14.03
CA PRO A 515 -14.75 13.46 12.60
C PRO A 515 -14.00 14.61 11.93
N LEU A 516 -13.14 14.26 10.98
CA LEU A 516 -12.48 15.21 10.09
C LEU A 516 -13.36 15.41 8.85
N SER A 517 -13.39 16.63 8.30
CA SER A 517 -14.12 16.86 7.04
C SER A 517 -13.45 16.13 5.87
N VAL A 518 -14.22 15.84 4.82
CA VAL A 518 -13.71 15.15 3.62
C VAL A 518 -12.54 15.91 2.99
N ILE A 519 -12.68 17.23 2.84
CA ILE A 519 -11.63 18.11 2.28
C ILE A 519 -10.35 18.06 3.13
N GLN A 520 -10.48 18.10 4.46
CA GLN A 520 -9.33 17.98 5.36
C GLN A 520 -8.67 16.61 5.24
N LEU A 521 -9.44 15.52 5.19
CA LEU A 521 -8.91 14.17 5.06
C LEU A 521 -8.12 14.00 3.76
N ASP A 522 -8.61 14.54 2.64
CA ASP A 522 -7.91 14.46 1.36
C ASP A 522 -6.61 15.27 1.36
N SER A 523 -6.64 16.48 1.91
CA SER A 523 -5.43 17.30 2.08
C SER A 523 -4.40 16.60 2.97
N LEU A 524 -4.82 16.10 4.14
CA LEU A 524 -3.95 15.37 5.08
C LEU A 524 -3.40 14.08 4.47
N ARG A 525 -4.20 13.34 3.70
CA ARG A 525 -3.75 12.14 2.99
C ARG A 525 -2.67 12.47 1.98
N HIS A 526 -2.83 13.54 1.21
CA HIS A 526 -1.79 13.97 0.28
C HIS A 526 -0.47 14.29 1.01
N GLN A 527 -0.53 14.98 2.16
CA GLN A 527 0.67 15.26 2.97
C GLN A 527 1.30 13.98 3.53
N ALA A 528 0.49 13.05 4.05
CA ALA A 528 0.93 11.74 4.52
C ALA A 528 1.70 10.98 3.42
N MET A 529 1.16 10.96 2.21
CA MET A 529 1.76 10.31 1.06
C MET A 529 3.11 10.92 0.66
N GLN A 530 3.23 12.25 0.65
CA GLN A 530 4.50 12.91 0.34
C GLN A 530 5.59 12.59 1.39
N ILE A 531 5.22 12.50 2.66
CA ILE A 531 6.14 12.10 3.74
C ILE A 531 6.61 10.64 3.54
N VAL A 532 5.69 9.71 3.24
CA VAL A 532 6.02 8.30 2.96
C VAL A 532 6.96 8.20 1.75
N SER A 533 6.62 8.89 0.65
CA SER A 533 7.42 8.93 -0.57
C SER A 533 8.84 9.46 -0.31
N MET A 534 8.97 10.57 0.44
CA MET A 534 10.27 11.15 0.78
C MET A 534 11.12 10.20 1.63
N ARG A 535 10.52 9.49 2.61
CA ARG A 535 11.23 8.53 3.47
C ARG A 535 11.70 7.30 2.68
N LEU A 536 10.84 6.74 1.83
CA LEU A 536 11.16 5.56 1.02
C LEU A 536 12.19 5.84 -0.08
N ASN A 537 12.23 7.06 -0.61
CA ASN A 537 13.23 7.49 -1.60
C ASN A 537 14.65 7.62 -1.02
N ARG A 538 14.80 7.72 0.31
CA ARG A 538 16.11 7.76 0.99
C ARG A 538 16.67 6.38 1.33
N ALA A 539 15.88 5.33 1.12
CA ALA A 539 16.32 3.96 1.38
C ALA A 539 17.25 3.45 0.28
N GLU A 540 17.97 2.37 0.55
CA GLU A 540 18.84 1.70 -0.41
C GLU A 540 18.40 0.23 -0.58
N PRO A 541 17.96 -0.18 -1.79
CA PRO A 541 17.66 0.65 -2.96
C PRO A 541 16.48 1.62 -2.74
N PRO A 542 16.43 2.77 -3.42
CA PRO A 542 15.36 3.75 -3.22
C PRO A 542 14.06 3.29 -3.87
N LEU A 543 12.95 3.42 -3.16
CA LEU A 543 11.61 3.38 -3.77
C LEU A 543 11.23 4.80 -4.16
N ARG A 544 11.29 5.08 -5.46
CA ARG A 544 11.09 6.41 -6.03
C ARG A 544 9.65 6.89 -5.90
N LYS A 545 9.47 8.20 -6.06
CA LYS A 545 8.19 8.88 -5.86
C LYS A 545 7.09 8.32 -6.78
N GLU A 546 7.39 8.12 -8.06
CA GLU A 546 6.44 7.60 -9.05
C GLU A 546 5.94 6.18 -8.72
N VAL A 547 6.78 5.34 -8.12
CA VAL A 547 6.43 3.98 -7.68
C VAL A 547 5.48 4.06 -6.49
N VAL A 548 5.82 4.88 -5.49
CA VAL A 548 4.99 5.09 -4.30
C VAL A 548 3.64 5.70 -4.68
N GLU A 549 3.63 6.71 -5.54
CA GLU A 549 2.42 7.38 -5.99
C GLU A 549 1.49 6.45 -6.78
N TYR A 550 2.04 5.59 -7.64
CA TYR A 550 1.26 4.59 -8.37
C TYR A 550 0.70 3.50 -7.45
N MET A 551 1.45 3.09 -6.42
CA MET A 551 0.98 2.09 -5.44
C MET A 551 -0.13 2.63 -4.52
N LEU A 552 -0.15 3.94 -4.25
CA LEU A 552 -1.10 4.59 -3.33
C LEU A 552 -2.30 5.26 -4.00
N ASP A 553 -2.36 5.27 -5.35
CA ASP A 553 -3.43 5.90 -6.14
C ASP A 553 -3.63 7.40 -5.86
N VAL A 554 -2.56 8.20 -5.97
CA VAL A 554 -2.65 9.68 -5.82
C VAL A 554 -3.78 10.26 -6.68
N ASP A 555 -3.84 9.83 -7.94
CA ASP A 555 -4.73 10.37 -8.98
C ASP A 555 -6.16 9.81 -8.89
N SER A 556 -6.49 9.04 -7.85
CA SER A 556 -7.86 8.51 -7.66
C SER A 556 -8.92 9.61 -7.51
N HIS A 557 -8.52 10.78 -7.00
CA HIS A 557 -9.40 11.93 -6.77
C HIS A 557 -9.52 12.86 -7.96
N MET A 558 -8.68 12.69 -8.98
CA MET A 558 -8.82 13.44 -10.21
C MET A 558 -10.08 13.00 -10.95
N TRP A 559 -10.76 14.00 -11.50
CA TRP A 559 -11.94 13.80 -12.32
C TRP A 559 -11.58 13.01 -13.59
N SER A 560 -12.38 12.00 -13.93
CA SER A 560 -12.24 11.25 -15.21
C SER A 560 -13.62 10.87 -15.76
N MET A 561 -13.84 11.13 -17.04
CA MET A 561 -15.08 10.79 -17.76
C MET A 561 -15.37 9.28 -17.75
N ARG A 562 -14.31 8.49 -18.00
CA ARG A 562 -14.34 7.03 -18.02
C ARG A 562 -14.83 6.47 -16.69
N ARG A 563 -14.27 6.96 -15.57
CA ARG A 563 -14.66 6.53 -14.21
C ARG A 563 -16.12 6.88 -13.91
N SER A 564 -16.62 8.02 -14.37
CA SER A 564 -18.03 8.42 -14.22
C SER A 564 -18.98 7.47 -14.95
N LYS A 565 -18.69 7.15 -16.22
CA LYS A 565 -19.46 6.16 -17.00
C LYS A 565 -19.45 4.79 -16.31
N ALA A 566 -18.28 4.32 -15.87
CA ALA A 566 -18.15 3.07 -15.14
C ALA A 566 -19.03 3.03 -13.88
N ASN A 567 -19.00 4.10 -13.08
CA ASN A 567 -19.84 4.19 -11.88
C ASN A 567 -21.34 4.23 -12.22
N PHE A 568 -21.76 4.88 -13.31
CA PHE A 568 -23.14 4.88 -13.77
C PHE A 568 -23.62 3.47 -14.17
N PHE A 569 -22.83 2.73 -14.96
CA PHE A 569 -23.18 1.36 -15.33
C PHE A 569 -23.16 0.40 -14.14
N ARG A 570 -22.30 0.64 -13.14
CA ARG A 570 -22.36 -0.08 -11.86
C ARG A 570 -23.70 0.12 -11.16
N ILE A 571 -24.23 1.35 -11.09
CA ILE A 571 -25.58 1.60 -10.56
C ILE A 571 -26.63 0.84 -11.38
N MET A 572 -26.58 0.91 -12.70
CA MET A 572 -27.54 0.19 -13.54
C MET A 572 -27.46 -1.33 -13.31
N GLY A 573 -26.25 -1.86 -13.09
CA GLY A 573 -26.03 -3.24 -12.67
C GLY A 573 -26.68 -3.56 -11.32
N VAL A 574 -26.60 -2.66 -10.34
CA VAL A 574 -27.31 -2.80 -9.05
C VAL A 574 -28.83 -2.83 -9.26
N LEU A 575 -29.36 -1.89 -10.06
CA LEU A 575 -30.80 -1.75 -10.34
C LEU A 575 -31.35 -2.88 -11.22
N SER A 576 -30.51 -3.60 -11.95
CA SER A 576 -30.93 -4.70 -12.84
C SER A 576 -31.72 -5.79 -12.11
N GLY A 577 -31.39 -6.06 -10.84
CA GLY A 577 -32.15 -6.99 -10.00
C GLY A 577 -33.58 -6.52 -9.75
N LEU A 578 -33.78 -5.23 -9.46
CA LEU A 578 -35.10 -4.64 -9.27
C LEU A 578 -35.90 -4.65 -10.58
N ILE A 579 -35.25 -4.36 -11.71
CA ILE A 579 -35.87 -4.45 -13.02
C ILE A 579 -36.29 -5.90 -13.33
N ALA A 580 -35.48 -6.89 -12.97
CA ALA A 580 -35.81 -8.31 -13.15
C ALA A 580 -37.00 -8.73 -12.28
N VAL A 581 -37.06 -8.28 -11.02
CA VAL A 581 -38.23 -8.48 -10.13
C VAL A 581 -39.48 -7.84 -10.73
N GLY A 582 -39.39 -6.62 -11.27
CA GLY A 582 -40.49 -5.95 -11.96
C GLY A 582 -41.00 -6.72 -13.19
N LYS A 583 -40.09 -7.24 -14.03
CA LYS A 583 -40.45 -8.09 -15.17
C LYS A 583 -41.05 -9.44 -14.76
N TRP A 584 -40.57 -10.01 -13.66
CA TRP A 584 -41.14 -11.23 -13.08
C TRP A 584 -42.54 -10.99 -12.55
N PHE A 585 -42.76 -9.88 -11.83
CA PHE A 585 -44.07 -9.45 -11.38
C PHE A 585 -45.04 -9.21 -12.55
N ASP A 586 -44.59 -8.52 -13.60
CA ASP A 586 -45.36 -8.34 -14.83
C ASP A 586 -45.74 -9.68 -15.48
N SER A 587 -44.84 -10.67 -15.45
CA SER A 587 -45.12 -12.02 -15.96
C SER A 587 -46.16 -12.78 -15.12
N ILE A 588 -46.24 -12.51 -13.82
CA ILE A 588 -47.27 -13.04 -12.91
C ILE A 588 -48.62 -12.40 -13.25
N CYS A 589 -48.67 -11.07 -13.38
CA CYS A 589 -49.89 -10.33 -13.74
C CYS A 589 -50.48 -10.77 -15.08
N HIS A 590 -49.64 -11.12 -16.05
CA HIS A 590 -50.04 -11.62 -17.37
C HIS A 590 -50.18 -13.16 -17.43
N TRP A 591 -50.14 -13.87 -16.30
CA TRP A 591 -50.37 -15.32 -16.21
C TRP A 591 -49.52 -16.18 -17.17
N LYS A 592 -48.28 -15.78 -17.46
CA LYS A 592 -47.41 -16.51 -18.39
C LYS A 592 -47.13 -17.95 -17.95
N ASN A 593 -47.11 -18.21 -16.64
CA ASN A 593 -47.04 -19.55 -16.06
C ASN A 593 -48.14 -19.72 -15.01
N PRO A 594 -49.24 -20.42 -15.34
CA PRO A 594 -50.44 -20.44 -14.50
C PRO A 594 -50.20 -21.11 -13.13
N LEU A 595 -49.37 -22.15 -13.07
CA LEU A 595 -49.08 -22.86 -11.82
C LEU A 595 -48.35 -21.96 -10.81
N THR A 596 -47.31 -21.25 -11.26
CA THR A 596 -46.57 -20.31 -10.39
C THR A 596 -47.44 -19.14 -9.96
N THR A 597 -48.30 -18.64 -10.86
CA THR A 597 -49.21 -17.54 -10.54
C THR A 597 -50.22 -17.95 -9.48
N VAL A 598 -50.84 -19.14 -9.58
CA VAL A 598 -51.77 -19.65 -8.57
C VAL A 598 -51.09 -19.80 -7.19
N LEU A 599 -49.89 -20.38 -7.14
CA LEU A 599 -49.13 -20.51 -5.88
C LEU A 599 -48.83 -19.15 -5.24
N ILE A 600 -48.48 -18.14 -6.04
CA ILE A 600 -48.19 -16.79 -5.54
C ILE A 600 -49.47 -16.10 -5.04
N HIS A 601 -50.62 -16.30 -5.70
CA HIS A 601 -51.90 -15.78 -5.21
C HIS A 601 -52.30 -16.43 -3.88
N ILE A 602 -52.11 -17.74 -3.74
CA ILE A 602 -52.35 -18.43 -2.46
C ILE A 602 -51.44 -17.85 -1.37
N LEU A 603 -50.14 -17.70 -1.65
CA LEU A 603 -49.20 -17.08 -0.71
C LEU A 603 -49.60 -15.64 -0.36
N PHE A 604 -50.00 -14.84 -1.35
CA PHE A 604 -50.45 -13.47 -1.15
C PHE A 604 -51.68 -13.41 -0.23
N ILE A 605 -52.68 -14.27 -0.45
CA ILE A 605 -53.86 -14.36 0.42
C ILE A 605 -53.44 -14.72 1.85
N ILE A 606 -52.56 -15.72 2.03
CA ILE A 606 -52.05 -16.10 3.37
C ILE A 606 -51.36 -14.91 4.05
N LEU A 607 -50.52 -14.16 3.33
CA LEU A 607 -49.79 -13.01 3.89
C LEU A 607 -50.71 -11.82 4.23
N VAL A 608 -51.79 -11.64 3.48
CA VAL A 608 -52.82 -10.61 3.78
C VAL A 608 -53.64 -11.01 5.00
N LEU A 609 -54.00 -12.30 5.13
CA LEU A 609 -54.76 -12.81 6.28
C LEU A 609 -53.91 -12.87 7.57
N TYR A 610 -52.60 -13.10 7.43
CA TYR A 610 -51.65 -13.23 8.54
C TYR A 610 -50.44 -12.30 8.31
N PRO A 611 -50.58 -10.99 8.54
CA PRO A 611 -49.51 -10.02 8.31
C PRO A 611 -48.26 -10.28 9.18
N GLU A 612 -48.41 -11.00 10.29
CA GLU A 612 -47.30 -11.45 11.14
C GLU A 612 -46.30 -12.35 10.40
N LEU A 613 -46.73 -13.05 9.34
CA LEU A 613 -45.89 -13.93 8.52
C LEU A 613 -45.07 -13.18 7.45
N ILE A 614 -45.29 -11.87 7.22
CA ILE A 614 -44.60 -11.11 6.16
C ILE A 614 -43.09 -11.06 6.41
N LEU A 615 -42.65 -10.65 7.62
CA LEU A 615 -41.22 -10.55 7.92
C LEU A 615 -40.54 -11.93 7.99
N PRO A 616 -41.11 -12.96 8.67
CA PRO A 616 -40.58 -14.31 8.65
C PRO A 616 -40.37 -14.87 7.22
N THR A 617 -41.37 -14.69 6.34
CA THR A 617 -41.28 -15.20 4.97
C THR A 617 -40.20 -14.48 4.17
N ILE A 618 -40.03 -13.16 4.31
CA ILE A 618 -38.94 -12.41 3.67
C ILE A 618 -37.58 -12.95 4.10
N PHE A 619 -37.33 -13.11 5.40
CA PHE A 619 -36.04 -13.62 5.89
C PHE A 619 -35.78 -15.08 5.48
N LEU A 620 -36.82 -15.90 5.42
CA LEU A 620 -36.74 -17.27 4.91
C LEU A 620 -36.37 -17.29 3.42
N TYR A 621 -36.96 -16.41 2.60
CA TYR A 621 -36.57 -16.27 1.19
C TYR A 621 -35.11 -15.83 1.03
N LEU A 622 -34.66 -14.84 1.81
CA LEU A 622 -33.25 -14.42 1.79
C LEU A 622 -32.30 -15.56 2.17
N PHE A 623 -32.68 -16.39 3.15
CA PHE A 623 -31.93 -17.59 3.54
C PHE A 623 -31.84 -18.61 2.38
N PHE A 624 -32.96 -18.96 1.76
CA PHE A 624 -32.96 -19.91 0.63
C PHE A 624 -32.23 -19.38 -0.60
N ILE A 625 -32.39 -18.10 -0.95
CA ILE A 625 -31.64 -17.45 -2.03
C ILE A 625 -30.14 -17.48 -1.70
N GLY A 626 -29.77 -17.18 -0.45
CA GLY A 626 -28.40 -17.29 0.02
C GLY A 626 -27.82 -18.68 -0.21
N ILE A 627 -28.49 -19.73 0.28
CA ILE A 627 -28.06 -21.13 0.07
C ILE A 627 -27.99 -21.48 -1.41
N TRP A 628 -28.98 -21.07 -2.20
CA TRP A 628 -29.00 -21.35 -3.64
C TRP A 628 -27.80 -20.72 -4.36
N ASN A 629 -27.50 -19.46 -4.03
CA ASN A 629 -26.37 -18.73 -4.61
C ASN A 629 -25.01 -19.30 -4.23
N TYR A 630 -24.90 -20.07 -3.13
CA TYR A 630 -23.65 -20.74 -2.74
C TYR A 630 -23.12 -21.65 -3.85
N ARG A 631 -24.03 -22.27 -4.62
CA ARG A 631 -23.68 -23.16 -5.75
C ARG A 631 -23.06 -22.41 -6.92
N TRP A 632 -23.36 -21.12 -7.06
CA TRP A 632 -22.90 -20.27 -8.17
C TRP A 632 -21.85 -19.25 -7.72
N ARG A 633 -21.26 -19.45 -6.53
CA ARG A 633 -20.23 -18.55 -5.99
C ARG A 633 -18.98 -18.54 -6.86
N ALA A 634 -18.33 -17.38 -6.94
CA ALA A 634 -17.01 -17.28 -7.55
C ALA A 634 -16.00 -18.06 -6.69
N ARG A 635 -15.19 -18.90 -7.34
CA ARG A 635 -14.15 -19.72 -6.68
C ARG A 635 -12.75 -19.14 -6.78
N HIS A 636 -12.57 -18.16 -7.66
CA HIS A 636 -11.31 -17.47 -7.89
C HIS A 636 -11.33 -16.07 -7.26
N PRO A 637 -10.18 -15.52 -6.86
CA PRO A 637 -10.09 -14.16 -6.36
C PRO A 637 -10.59 -13.15 -7.39
N PRO A 638 -11.14 -12.00 -6.96
CA PRO A 638 -11.42 -10.89 -7.87
C PRO A 638 -10.11 -10.37 -8.46
N HIS A 639 -10.15 -9.99 -9.72
CA HIS A 639 -9.04 -9.35 -10.43
C HIS A 639 -9.54 -8.08 -11.11
N MET A 640 -8.63 -7.38 -11.78
CA MET A 640 -8.90 -6.15 -12.49
C MET A 640 -9.78 -6.41 -13.72
N ASP A 641 -10.92 -5.72 -13.85
CA ASP A 641 -11.90 -5.91 -14.92
C ASP A 641 -11.94 -4.68 -15.85
N THR A 642 -11.50 -4.87 -17.09
CA THR A 642 -11.43 -3.81 -18.10
C THR A 642 -12.82 -3.30 -18.50
N ARG A 643 -13.81 -4.20 -18.56
CA ARG A 643 -15.20 -3.85 -18.92
C ARG A 643 -15.87 -3.07 -17.81
N LEU A 644 -15.70 -3.52 -16.56
CA LEU A 644 -16.21 -2.78 -15.40
C LEU A 644 -15.64 -1.36 -15.34
N SER A 645 -14.39 -1.21 -15.76
CA SER A 645 -13.66 0.07 -15.77
C SER A 645 -13.94 0.93 -17.01
N HIS A 646 -14.82 0.48 -17.92
CA HIS A 646 -15.10 1.10 -19.23
C HIS A 646 -13.86 1.38 -20.06
N ALA A 647 -12.87 0.52 -19.92
CA ALA A 647 -11.55 0.74 -20.47
C ALA A 647 -11.40 0.14 -21.89
N ASP A 648 -12.35 -0.70 -22.32
CA ASP A 648 -12.43 -1.31 -23.66
C ASP A 648 -13.16 -0.42 -24.69
N VAL A 649 -13.91 0.61 -24.26
CA VAL A 649 -14.80 1.43 -25.13
C VAL A 649 -14.37 2.91 -25.08
N LEU A 650 -13.06 3.16 -25.18
CA LEU A 650 -12.48 4.48 -24.95
C LEU A 650 -12.44 5.34 -26.22
N HIS A 651 -12.82 6.61 -26.06
CA HIS A 651 -12.51 7.66 -27.03
C HIS A 651 -11.17 8.30 -26.66
N PRO A 652 -10.25 8.57 -27.62
CA PRO A 652 -8.93 9.14 -27.34
C PRO A 652 -8.99 10.42 -26.49
N ASP A 653 -9.95 11.30 -26.74
CA ASP A 653 -10.16 12.55 -25.99
C ASP A 653 -10.47 12.37 -24.50
N GLU A 654 -11.04 11.22 -24.10
CA GLU A 654 -11.31 10.93 -22.68
C GLU A 654 -10.02 10.52 -21.95
N LEU A 655 -9.11 9.86 -22.66
CA LEU A 655 -7.82 9.45 -22.14
C LEU A 655 -6.87 10.65 -22.06
N ASP A 656 -6.90 11.52 -23.06
CA ASP A 656 -6.15 12.79 -23.07
C ASP A 656 -6.56 13.75 -21.94
N GLU A 657 -7.78 13.61 -21.41
CA GLU A 657 -8.24 14.36 -20.24
C GLU A 657 -7.76 13.74 -18.92
N GLU A 658 -7.77 12.40 -18.81
CA GLU A 658 -7.32 11.70 -17.59
C GLU A 658 -5.80 11.85 -17.36
N PHE A 659 -5.01 12.01 -18.42
CA PHE A 659 -3.56 12.22 -18.35
C PHE A 659 -3.13 13.70 -18.39
N ASP A 660 -4.07 14.64 -18.46
CA ASP A 660 -3.76 16.07 -18.43
C ASP A 660 -3.27 16.48 -17.03
N THR A 661 -2.22 17.29 -17.00
CA THR A 661 -1.64 17.82 -15.77
C THR A 661 -2.54 18.88 -15.15
N PHE A 662 -2.36 19.14 -13.85
CA PHE A 662 -2.99 20.28 -13.20
C PHE A 662 -1.92 21.28 -12.72
N PRO A 663 -1.90 22.54 -13.18
CA PRO A 663 -2.81 23.17 -14.17
C PRO A 663 -2.75 22.54 -15.58
N THR A 664 -3.84 22.68 -16.34
CA THR A 664 -4.00 22.12 -17.69
C THR A 664 -2.86 22.53 -18.63
N SER A 665 -2.32 21.55 -19.36
CA SER A 665 -1.33 21.79 -20.42
C SER A 665 -1.98 22.15 -21.76
N LYS A 666 -3.31 22.03 -21.85
CA LYS A 666 -4.09 22.12 -23.10
C LYS A 666 -4.56 23.55 -23.41
N PRO A 667 -4.75 23.89 -24.71
CA PRO A 667 -5.23 25.19 -25.14
C PRO A 667 -6.66 25.49 -24.65
N SER A 668 -6.99 26.78 -24.51
CA SER A 668 -8.24 27.27 -23.90
C SER A 668 -9.50 26.71 -24.56
N ASP A 669 -9.49 26.48 -25.86
CA ASP A 669 -10.66 25.99 -26.60
C ASP A 669 -10.99 24.54 -26.27
N THR A 670 -9.95 23.70 -26.10
CA THR A 670 -10.11 22.31 -25.64
C THR A 670 -10.65 22.28 -24.21
N VAL A 671 -10.14 23.18 -23.34
CA VAL A 671 -10.61 23.32 -21.97
C VAL A 671 -12.08 23.76 -21.93
N ARG A 672 -12.47 24.72 -22.78
CA ARG A 672 -13.86 25.18 -22.90
C ARG A 672 -14.80 24.05 -23.35
N MET A 673 -14.43 23.30 -24.38
CA MET A 673 -15.18 22.15 -24.84
C MET A 673 -15.34 21.09 -23.74
N ARG A 674 -14.25 20.76 -23.02
CA ARG A 674 -14.29 19.82 -21.87
C ARG A 674 -15.17 20.35 -20.75
N TYR A 675 -15.13 21.65 -20.45
CA TYR A 675 -15.97 22.29 -19.45
C TYR A 675 -17.46 22.25 -19.81
N ASP A 676 -17.82 22.51 -21.07
CA ASP A 676 -19.22 22.44 -21.53
C ASP A 676 -19.73 20.99 -21.49
N ARG A 677 -18.89 20.03 -21.91
CA ARG A 677 -19.16 18.59 -21.77
C ARG A 677 -19.36 18.21 -20.29
N LEU A 678 -18.46 18.66 -19.42
CA LEU A 678 -18.55 18.49 -17.97
C LEU A 678 -19.87 19.07 -17.46
N ARG A 679 -20.25 20.29 -17.82
CA ARG A 679 -21.48 20.94 -17.34
C ARG A 679 -22.75 20.19 -17.74
N SER A 680 -22.77 19.63 -18.96
CA SER A 680 -23.89 18.80 -19.42
C SER A 680 -24.04 17.48 -18.62
N ILE A 681 -22.93 16.91 -18.15
CA ILE A 681 -22.86 15.63 -17.46
C ILE A 681 -22.88 15.80 -15.93
N ALA A 682 -22.37 16.92 -15.40
CA ALA A 682 -22.42 17.31 -14.00
C ALA A 682 -23.88 17.49 -13.54
N GLY A 683 -24.78 17.87 -14.45
CA GLY A 683 -26.23 17.78 -14.23
C GLY A 683 -26.75 16.35 -13.96
N ARG A 684 -25.91 15.31 -14.16
CA ARG A 684 -26.24 13.88 -14.05
C ARG A 684 -25.32 13.07 -13.12
N VAL A 685 -24.59 13.73 -12.23
CA VAL A 685 -24.01 13.15 -11.00
C VAL A 685 -22.76 12.28 -11.19
N GLN A 686 -21.73 12.54 -10.37
CA GLN A 686 -20.44 11.86 -10.47
C GLN A 686 -19.83 11.39 -9.16
N THR A 687 -20.01 12.12 -8.06
CA THR A 687 -19.46 11.70 -6.76
C THR A 687 -20.47 10.84 -6.00
N VAL A 688 -21.72 11.28 -5.92
CA VAL A 688 -22.80 10.53 -5.25
C VAL A 688 -23.08 9.20 -5.96
N VAL A 689 -22.90 9.13 -7.29
CA VAL A 689 -23.15 7.91 -8.07
C VAL A 689 -22.18 6.78 -7.73
N GLY A 690 -20.88 7.08 -7.57
CA GLY A 690 -19.90 6.06 -7.17
C GLY A 690 -20.17 5.49 -5.77
N ASP A 691 -20.52 6.36 -4.83
CA ASP A 691 -20.87 5.95 -3.47
C ASP A 691 -22.17 5.15 -3.42
N MET A 692 -23.20 5.59 -4.15
CA MET A 692 -24.48 4.87 -4.28
C MET A 692 -24.27 3.49 -4.92
N ALA A 693 -23.48 3.39 -5.99
CA ALA A 693 -23.11 2.12 -6.61
C ALA A 693 -22.44 1.20 -5.59
N THR A 694 -21.48 1.73 -4.83
CA THR A 694 -20.75 0.98 -3.80
C THR A 694 -21.68 0.48 -2.70
N GLN A 695 -22.62 1.29 -2.20
CA GLN A 695 -23.62 0.82 -1.23
C GLN A 695 -24.54 -0.26 -1.82
N GLY A 696 -24.99 -0.07 -3.06
CA GLY A 696 -25.83 -1.04 -3.76
C GLY A 696 -25.14 -2.40 -3.97
N GLU A 697 -23.86 -2.38 -4.37
CA GLU A 697 -23.05 -3.58 -4.53
C GLU A 697 -22.77 -4.28 -3.20
N ARG A 698 -22.61 -3.53 -2.10
CA ARG A 698 -22.54 -4.10 -0.74
C ARG A 698 -23.82 -4.82 -0.35
N PHE A 699 -24.98 -4.27 -0.72
CA PHE A 699 -26.25 -4.94 -0.48
C PHE A 699 -26.34 -6.25 -1.28
N GLN A 700 -25.93 -6.24 -2.54
CA GLN A 700 -25.85 -7.46 -3.34
C GLN A 700 -24.83 -8.47 -2.80
N SER A 701 -23.73 -8.01 -2.17
CA SER A 701 -22.70 -8.89 -1.65
C SER A 701 -23.10 -9.66 -0.39
N LEU A 702 -24.18 -9.26 0.29
CA LEU A 702 -24.82 -10.05 1.34
C LEU A 702 -25.17 -11.47 0.88
N LEU A 703 -25.63 -11.62 -0.36
CA LEU A 703 -26.12 -12.89 -0.90
C LEU A 703 -25.25 -13.47 -2.04
N SER A 704 -24.17 -12.79 -2.43
CA SER A 704 -23.34 -13.21 -3.57
C SER A 704 -22.18 -14.14 -3.21
N TRP A 705 -21.94 -14.38 -1.92
CA TRP A 705 -20.82 -15.19 -1.41
C TRP A 705 -19.43 -14.69 -1.80
N ARG A 706 -19.31 -13.40 -2.14
CA ARG A 706 -18.00 -12.78 -2.45
C ARG A 706 -17.10 -12.70 -1.21
N ASP A 707 -17.70 -12.50 -0.04
CA ASP A 707 -17.07 -12.73 1.25
C ASP A 707 -17.78 -13.92 1.91
N PRO A 708 -17.18 -15.13 1.88
CA PRO A 708 -17.82 -16.32 2.41
C PRO A 708 -18.21 -16.20 3.89
N ARG A 709 -17.43 -15.46 4.68
CA ARG A 709 -17.63 -15.30 6.12
C ARG A 709 -18.80 -14.37 6.40
N ALA A 710 -18.80 -13.21 5.75
CA ALA A 710 -19.88 -12.24 5.91
C ALA A 710 -21.22 -12.82 5.40
N THR A 711 -21.23 -13.45 4.22
CA THR A 711 -22.46 -14.08 3.72
C THR A 711 -22.94 -15.21 4.63
N THR A 712 -22.03 -16.03 5.20
CA THR A 712 -22.42 -17.05 6.18
C THR A 712 -23.09 -16.42 7.39
N LEU A 713 -22.48 -15.39 8.00
CA LEU A 713 -23.06 -14.65 9.12
C LEU A 713 -24.45 -14.09 8.76
N PHE A 714 -24.59 -13.48 7.58
CA PHE A 714 -25.87 -12.92 7.14
C PHE A 714 -26.95 -13.98 6.91
N VAL A 715 -26.62 -15.08 6.23
CA VAL A 715 -27.56 -16.18 5.97
C VAL A 715 -27.99 -16.84 7.29
N THR A 716 -27.06 -17.05 8.22
CA THR A 716 -27.41 -17.55 9.58
C THR A 716 -28.29 -16.57 10.35
N PHE A 717 -28.02 -15.26 10.24
CA PHE A 717 -28.87 -14.22 10.82
C PHE A 717 -30.27 -14.25 10.21
N CYS A 718 -30.41 -14.39 8.89
CA CYS A 718 -31.72 -14.50 8.24
C CYS A 718 -32.50 -15.71 8.75
N PHE A 719 -31.85 -16.87 8.92
CA PHE A 719 -32.49 -18.06 9.46
C PHE A 719 -32.99 -17.85 10.90
N ILE A 720 -32.13 -17.33 11.77
CA ILE A 720 -32.49 -17.06 13.18
C ILE A 720 -33.59 -16.00 13.24
N ALA A 721 -33.47 -14.92 12.46
CA ALA A 721 -34.48 -13.87 12.40
C ALA A 721 -35.84 -14.40 11.95
N ALA A 722 -35.88 -15.30 10.95
CA ALA A 722 -37.12 -15.95 10.51
C ALA A 722 -37.79 -16.74 11.65
N ILE A 723 -37.02 -17.51 12.44
CA ILE A 723 -37.53 -18.27 13.59
C ILE A 723 -38.02 -17.32 14.68
N VAL A 724 -37.23 -16.32 15.06
CA VAL A 724 -37.58 -15.39 16.13
C VAL A 724 -38.83 -14.59 15.78
N LEU A 725 -38.93 -14.09 14.54
CA LEU A 725 -40.09 -13.34 14.05
C LEU A 725 -41.34 -14.21 13.89
N TYR A 726 -41.17 -15.51 13.68
CA TYR A 726 -42.30 -16.45 13.62
C TYR A 726 -42.89 -16.74 15.01
N VAL A 727 -42.03 -16.84 16.03
CA VAL A 727 -42.45 -17.15 17.41
C VAL A 727 -42.86 -15.88 18.19
N THR A 728 -42.28 -14.73 17.86
CA THR A 728 -42.48 -13.49 18.62
C THR A 728 -43.45 -12.54 17.91
N PRO A 729 -44.53 -12.08 18.57
CA PRO A 729 -45.42 -11.09 17.99
C PRO A 729 -44.69 -9.80 17.62
N PHE A 730 -45.03 -9.22 16.46
CA PHE A 730 -44.40 -7.99 15.95
C PHE A 730 -44.45 -6.83 16.95
N GLN A 731 -45.53 -6.75 17.75
CA GLN A 731 -45.74 -5.72 18.77
C GLN A 731 -44.61 -5.69 19.81
N VAL A 732 -44.13 -6.87 20.25
CA VAL A 732 -43.04 -6.99 21.23
C VAL A 732 -41.75 -6.46 20.64
N ILE A 733 -41.46 -6.80 19.38
CA ILE A 733 -40.27 -6.34 18.68
C ILE A 733 -40.33 -4.83 18.44
N ALA A 734 -41.48 -4.30 18.02
CA ALA A 734 -41.69 -2.87 17.83
C ALA A 734 -41.50 -2.09 19.15
N LEU A 735 -41.99 -2.64 20.27
CA LEU A 735 -41.78 -2.05 21.59
C LEU A 735 -40.30 -2.04 21.98
N LEU A 736 -39.59 -3.16 21.84
CA LEU A 736 -38.16 -3.25 22.16
C LEU A 736 -37.30 -2.32 21.29
N ILE A 737 -37.55 -2.29 19.97
CA ILE A 737 -36.87 -1.37 19.04
C ILE A 737 -37.21 0.07 19.40
N GLY A 738 -38.48 0.37 19.70
CA GLY A 738 -38.94 1.70 20.11
C GLY A 738 -38.21 2.19 21.36
N LEU A 739 -38.16 1.37 22.41
CA LEU A 739 -37.41 1.68 23.64
C LEU A 739 -35.90 1.86 23.36
N TYR A 740 -35.32 1.02 22.51
CA TYR A 740 -33.91 1.15 22.13
C TYR A 740 -33.63 2.45 21.35
N VAL A 741 -34.46 2.82 20.38
CA VAL A 741 -34.28 4.03 19.56
C VAL A 741 -34.56 5.30 20.37
N LEU A 742 -35.62 5.28 21.19
CA LEU A 742 -36.01 6.41 22.05
C LEU A 742 -35.14 6.55 23.30
N ARG A 743 -34.18 5.65 23.53
CA ARG A 743 -33.27 5.73 24.67
C ARG A 743 -32.59 7.10 24.76
N HIS A 744 -32.44 7.58 25.99
CA HIS A 744 -31.88 8.89 26.29
C HIS A 744 -30.50 9.06 25.62
N PRO A 745 -30.15 10.24 25.06
CA PRO A 745 -28.89 10.47 24.36
C PRO A 745 -27.62 10.07 25.14
N ARG A 746 -27.65 10.13 26.48
CA ARG A 746 -26.54 9.65 27.33
C ARG A 746 -26.22 8.15 27.17
N PHE A 747 -27.20 7.34 26.80
CA PHE A 747 -27.04 5.90 26.50
C PHE A 747 -26.82 5.62 25.02
N ARG A 748 -26.73 6.65 24.16
CA ARG A 748 -26.40 6.50 22.75
C ARG A 748 -24.88 6.56 22.61
N HIS A 749 -24.28 5.44 22.22
CA HIS A 749 -22.86 5.41 21.88
C HIS A 749 -22.63 6.21 20.59
N LYS A 750 -21.56 7.01 20.55
CA LYS A 750 -21.13 7.77 19.35
C LYS A 750 -20.51 6.90 18.26
N LEU A 751 -20.43 5.59 18.49
CA LEU A 751 -19.85 4.63 17.54
C LEU A 751 -20.94 4.09 16.60
N PRO A 752 -20.59 3.75 15.35
CA PRO A 752 -21.51 3.10 14.42
C PRO A 752 -22.05 1.78 15.00
N SER A 753 -23.32 1.50 14.70
CA SER A 753 -24.00 0.27 15.13
C SER A 753 -23.39 -0.98 14.50
N VAL A 754 -23.58 -2.14 15.13
CA VAL A 754 -23.08 -3.43 14.64
C VAL A 754 -23.51 -3.72 13.20
N PRO A 755 -24.80 -3.55 12.80
CA PRO A 755 -25.21 -3.77 11.41
C PRO A 755 -24.52 -2.82 10.42
N LEU A 756 -24.31 -1.55 10.81
CA LEU A 756 -23.63 -0.57 9.98
C LEU A 756 -22.13 -0.92 9.81
N ASN A 757 -21.48 -1.41 10.86
CA ASN A 757 -20.10 -1.89 10.82
C ASN A 757 -19.95 -3.09 9.90
N PHE A 758 -20.83 -4.08 10.07
CA PHE A 758 -20.90 -5.26 9.21
C PHE A 758 -21.08 -4.86 7.74
N PHE A 759 -22.03 -3.96 7.45
CA PHE A 759 -22.31 -3.51 6.09
C PHE A 759 -21.15 -2.75 5.45
N ARG A 760 -20.48 -1.85 6.19
CA ARG A 760 -19.32 -1.10 5.68
C ARG A 760 -18.12 -1.97 5.31
N ARG A 761 -18.04 -3.18 5.86
CA ARG A 761 -16.98 -4.17 5.66
C ARG A 761 -17.18 -5.06 4.43
N LEU A 762 -18.39 -5.05 3.87
CA LEU A 762 -18.72 -5.86 2.72
C LEU A 762 -17.95 -5.41 1.46
N PRO A 763 -17.50 -6.36 0.62
CA PRO A 763 -16.76 -6.05 -0.59
C PRO A 763 -17.67 -5.39 -1.63
N ALA A 764 -17.11 -4.45 -2.40
CA ALA A 764 -17.73 -3.78 -3.53
C ALA A 764 -16.94 -4.05 -4.82
N ARG A 765 -17.52 -3.83 -6.01
CA ARG A 765 -16.81 -4.07 -7.28
C ARG A 765 -15.80 -3.00 -7.62
N SER A 766 -15.77 -1.89 -6.88
CA SER A 766 -14.70 -0.88 -6.96
C SER A 766 -13.30 -1.48 -6.93
N ASP A 767 -13.09 -2.57 -6.18
CA ASP A 767 -11.78 -3.23 -6.03
C ASP A 767 -11.22 -3.83 -7.33
N SER A 768 -12.10 -4.03 -8.32
CA SER A 768 -11.78 -4.56 -9.63
C SER A 768 -11.65 -3.46 -10.69
N MET A 769 -11.67 -2.18 -10.30
CA MET A 769 -11.53 -1.05 -11.24
C MET A 769 -10.08 -0.62 -11.47
N LEU A 770 -9.77 -0.30 -12.73
CA LEU A 770 -8.49 0.23 -13.23
C LEU A 770 -8.24 1.68 -12.82
#